data_AF-J9G733-F1
#
_entry.id   AF-J9G733-F1
#
_cell.length_a   1.000
_cell.length_b   1.000
_cell.length_c   1.000
_cell.angle_alpha   90.00
_cell.angle_beta   90.00
_cell.angle_gamma   90.00
#
_symmetry.space_group_name_H-M   'P 1'
#
loop_
_entity.id
_entity.type
_entity.pdbx_description
1 polymer ?
#
loop_
_entity_poly.entity_id
_entity_poly.type
_entity_poly.pdbx_seq_one_letter_code
_entity_poly.pdbx_strand_id
1 'polypeptide(L)'
;MKHWMTLLGLLCFAVGMQAASPIRGLLERIDPGASRKFIIETQKSAVDFFELDQRGDKVVVRGNNDVSIATGINWYLKYYAGVHLTWNGMKAKLPDVLPAVAKKERRETTIPYRYDLNYCTFSYSMAFWDWERWEQEIDWMAMHGINLSLALTGTESVWRNVLLKLGYSRDEVNEFVAGPAFTAWWLMNNMEGWGGPNPDSWYVRQEALQKKIVKRMREYGIEPVLPGYCGMVPHNAKEKLGLNVSDPGLWCSYRRPAFLQPEDERFEEISSLYYKEMTKLYGKANFYAIDPFHEGGNTQGVNLDAAGKAIMKAMKKTNPKSVWVIQAWQVNPRPQMIENLEAGDLLVLDLCSECRPQWGATWSEWCRKEGYGKHDWAYCMLLNFGGNVGLHGKMDILIDGYYDAKADAQAGKTLKGVGMTPEGIENNPMMYELVMELPWRAERFTREAWLDDYVFARYGAQDETLKRAWQLLGAGIYNSPKELVQQGTHESVFCARPGLEVYQVSSWSEMKDYYQPKEVMEAARLMVSVADQYRGNNNFEYDLVDVLRQAVAEKGRLLQKAVSAAYLAGDQPLFQLASERFLHLIDLQDKLLATRPEFKVGAWIASARALGHTPEEKDLYEWNARVQVTTWGNRTAAEQGGLRDYAHKEWSGLLKDFYGMRWKVFFDHLSRQLAGGPATKIDFYALEEPWTLDKKPYPAAAEGDCVTVAKEVYEEVF
;
A
#
# COMPACT_ATOMS: atom_id res chain seq x y z
N MET A 1 -61.25 25.74 29.00
CA MET A 1 -60.54 25.21 27.80
C MET A 1 -59.35 26.08 27.39
N LYS A 2 -58.37 26.32 28.29
CA LYS A 2 -57.15 27.08 27.96
C LYS A 2 -55.88 26.62 28.71
N HIS A 3 -55.92 25.47 29.39
CA HIS A 3 -54.77 24.92 30.12
C HIS A 3 -54.40 23.48 29.75
N TRP A 4 -55.04 22.91 28.71
CA TRP A 4 -54.74 21.55 28.23
C TRP A 4 -54.10 21.50 26.84
N MET A 5 -53.93 22.65 26.16
CA MET A 5 -53.29 22.71 24.83
C MET A 5 -51.83 23.16 24.87
N THR A 6 -51.29 23.54 26.03
CA THR A 6 -49.89 23.98 26.16
C THR A 6 -48.93 22.85 26.56
N LEU A 7 -49.45 21.68 26.95
CA LEU A 7 -48.63 20.51 27.31
C LEU A 7 -48.42 19.51 26.15
N LEU A 8 -49.18 19.59 25.06
CA LEU A 8 -48.93 18.80 23.85
C LEU A 8 -48.03 19.50 22.82
N GLY A 9 -47.81 20.81 22.93
CA GLY A 9 -46.93 21.56 22.03
C GLY A 9 -45.44 21.53 22.41
N LEU A 10 -45.11 21.12 23.64
CA LEU A 10 -43.74 21.08 24.17
C LEU A 10 -43.14 19.67 24.25
N LEU A 11 -43.88 18.64 23.81
CA LEU A 11 -43.42 17.25 23.75
C LEU A 11 -43.10 16.76 22.32
N CYS A 12 -43.21 17.61 21.31
CA CYS A 12 -42.95 17.25 19.91
C CYS A 12 -41.72 17.92 19.26
N PHE A 13 -40.86 18.59 20.04
CA PHE A 13 -39.63 19.23 19.52
C PHE A 13 -38.36 18.86 20.31
N ALA A 14 -38.29 17.61 20.78
CA ALA A 14 -37.05 17.02 21.31
C ALA A 14 -36.80 15.60 20.79
N VAL A 15 -37.29 15.26 19.59
CA VAL A 15 -36.58 14.27 18.78
C VAL A 15 -35.38 15.01 18.22
N GLY A 16 -34.32 15.11 19.02
CA GLY A 16 -33.02 15.46 18.48
C GLY A 16 -32.77 14.49 17.34
N MET A 17 -32.64 15.00 16.11
CA MET A 17 -31.82 14.34 15.12
C MET A 17 -30.40 14.33 15.70
N GLN A 18 -30.15 13.41 16.63
CA GLN A 18 -28.82 12.99 16.99
C GLN A 18 -28.29 12.42 15.69
N ALA A 19 -27.46 13.19 15.00
CA ALA A 19 -26.82 12.73 13.78
C ALA A 19 -26.28 11.33 14.09
N ALA A 20 -26.76 10.33 13.34
CA ALA A 20 -26.38 8.95 13.58
C ALA A 20 -24.84 8.90 13.58
N SER A 21 -24.22 8.39 14.66
CA SER A 21 -22.77 8.23 14.72
C SER A 21 -22.30 7.49 13.45
N PRO A 22 -21.15 7.87 12.87
CA PRO A 22 -20.61 7.21 11.67
C PRO A 22 -20.45 5.69 11.86
N ILE A 23 -20.30 5.23 13.11
CA ILE A 23 -20.28 3.81 13.50
C ILE A 23 -21.56 3.07 13.16
N ARG A 24 -22.73 3.72 13.25
CA ARG A 24 -23.98 3.10 12.81
C ARG A 24 -23.92 2.80 11.31
N GLY A 25 -23.41 3.74 10.51
CA GLY A 25 -23.24 3.54 9.07
C GLY A 25 -22.24 2.42 8.75
N LEU A 26 -21.11 2.38 9.46
CA LEU A 26 -20.11 1.30 9.36
C LEU A 26 -20.75 -0.06 9.60
N LEU A 27 -21.46 -0.24 10.71
CA LEU A 27 -22.11 -1.50 11.06
C LEU A 27 -23.12 -1.95 10.00
N GLU A 28 -23.93 -1.03 9.46
CA GLU A 28 -24.89 -1.35 8.40
C GLU A 28 -24.23 -1.71 7.07
N ARG A 29 -23.01 -1.21 6.80
CA ARG A 29 -22.22 -1.62 5.63
C ARG A 29 -21.56 -2.99 5.80
N ILE A 30 -21.21 -3.37 7.04
CA ILE A 30 -20.70 -4.72 7.37
C ILE A 30 -21.80 -5.78 7.18
N ASP A 31 -22.96 -5.59 7.84
CA ASP A 31 -24.12 -6.47 7.77
C ASP A 31 -25.41 -5.65 7.99
N PRO A 32 -26.36 -5.60 7.04
CA PRO A 32 -27.61 -4.88 7.21
C PRO A 32 -28.37 -5.28 8.49
N GLY A 33 -28.54 -4.32 9.40
CA GLY A 33 -29.15 -4.50 10.70
C GLY A 33 -28.19 -4.78 11.86
N ALA A 34 -26.88 -4.88 11.61
CA ALA A 34 -25.88 -5.07 12.66
C ALA A 34 -25.94 -3.99 13.73
N SER A 35 -26.28 -2.74 13.37
CA SER A 35 -26.36 -1.66 14.36
C SER A 35 -27.37 -1.90 15.48
N ARG A 36 -28.33 -2.84 15.31
CA ARG A 36 -29.28 -3.23 16.36
C ARG A 36 -28.68 -4.20 17.37
N LYS A 37 -27.61 -4.91 17.00
CA LYS A 37 -26.90 -5.93 17.81
C LYS A 37 -25.86 -5.32 18.76
N PHE A 38 -25.47 -4.07 18.54
CA PHE A 38 -24.48 -3.35 19.34
C PHE A 38 -25.11 -2.19 20.13
N ILE A 39 -24.49 -1.87 21.27
CA ILE A 39 -24.71 -0.62 22.02
C ILE A 39 -23.39 0.16 21.96
N ILE A 40 -23.44 1.38 21.42
CA ILE A 40 -22.27 2.23 21.24
C ILE A 40 -22.28 3.35 22.28
N GLU A 41 -21.20 3.49 23.06
CA GLU A 41 -21.10 4.51 24.12
C GLU A 41 -19.78 5.29 24.03
N THR A 42 -19.85 6.60 23.76
CA THR A 42 -18.66 7.46 23.77
C THR A 42 -18.34 7.94 25.19
N GLN A 43 -17.08 7.85 25.60
CA GLN A 43 -16.61 8.25 26.93
C GLN A 43 -15.29 9.01 26.85
N LYS A 44 -15.19 10.14 27.55
CA LYS A 44 -13.95 10.94 27.54
C LYS A 44 -12.80 10.17 28.20
N SER A 45 -11.63 10.24 27.58
CA SER A 45 -10.37 9.73 28.11
C SER A 45 -9.23 10.62 27.61
N ALA A 46 -8.13 10.64 28.35
CA ALA A 46 -6.90 11.32 27.93
C ALA A 46 -6.11 10.52 26.88
N VAL A 47 -6.35 9.21 26.80
CA VAL A 47 -5.74 8.27 25.85
C VAL A 47 -6.81 7.57 25.03
N ASP A 48 -6.45 7.14 23.83
CA ASP A 48 -7.34 6.34 22.99
C ASP A 48 -7.59 4.98 23.64
N PHE A 49 -8.84 4.56 23.69
CA PHE A 49 -9.24 3.29 24.27
C PHE A 49 -10.49 2.72 23.63
N PHE A 50 -10.61 1.40 23.71
CA PHE A 50 -11.90 0.73 23.57
C PHE A 50 -12.18 -0.24 24.73
N GLU A 51 -13.46 -0.46 25.00
CA GLU A 51 -13.93 -1.42 26.00
C GLU A 51 -15.07 -2.25 25.43
N LEU A 52 -14.99 -3.56 25.61
CA LEU A 52 -16.00 -4.55 25.26
C LEU A 52 -16.68 -5.05 26.53
N ASP A 53 -18.01 -5.11 26.49
CA ASP A 53 -18.86 -5.51 27.62
C ASP A 53 -20.19 -6.07 27.09
N GLN A 54 -21.05 -6.57 27.97
CA GLN A 54 -22.33 -7.19 27.62
C GLN A 54 -23.50 -6.50 28.35
N ARG A 55 -24.60 -6.21 27.63
CA ARG A 55 -25.87 -5.78 28.25
C ARG A 55 -27.03 -6.53 27.61
N GLY A 56 -27.59 -7.48 28.34
CA GLY A 56 -28.62 -8.37 27.80
C GLY A 56 -28.06 -9.20 26.65
N ASP A 57 -28.73 -9.17 25.50
CA ASP A 57 -28.35 -9.84 24.25
C ASP A 57 -27.40 -9.01 23.36
N LYS A 58 -27.01 -7.79 23.79
CA LYS A 58 -26.20 -6.87 22.99
C LYS A 58 -24.78 -6.73 23.51
N VAL A 59 -23.85 -6.67 22.55
CA VAL A 59 -22.46 -6.30 22.79
C VAL A 59 -22.39 -4.79 22.99
N VAL A 60 -21.77 -4.35 24.08
CA VAL A 60 -21.52 -2.94 24.35
C VAL A 60 -20.07 -2.63 23.95
N VAL A 61 -19.89 -1.63 23.09
CA VAL A 61 -18.59 -1.12 22.69
C VAL A 61 -18.47 0.33 23.13
N ARG A 62 -17.43 0.62 23.90
CA ARG A 62 -17.12 1.97 24.38
C ARG A 62 -15.81 2.45 23.81
N GLY A 63 -15.67 3.75 23.62
CA GLY A 63 -14.40 4.38 23.26
C GLY A 63 -14.49 5.90 23.36
N ASN A 64 -13.35 6.57 23.25
CA ASN A 64 -13.27 8.03 23.36
C ASN A 64 -13.50 8.79 22.05
N ASN A 65 -13.45 8.09 20.92
CA ASN A 65 -13.76 8.59 19.58
C ASN A 65 -14.30 7.44 18.70
N ASP A 66 -14.82 7.78 17.51
CA ASP A 66 -15.40 6.81 16.61
C ASP A 66 -14.35 5.79 16.11
N VAL A 67 -13.11 6.21 15.80
CA VAL A 67 -12.02 5.27 15.43
C VAL A 67 -11.77 4.20 16.50
N SER A 68 -11.71 4.58 17.78
CA SER A 68 -11.49 3.61 18.85
C SER A 68 -12.68 2.67 19.02
N ILE A 69 -13.91 3.17 18.84
CA ILE A 69 -15.12 2.35 18.83
C ILE A 69 -15.11 1.36 17.65
N ALA A 70 -14.74 1.81 16.45
CA ALA A 70 -14.61 0.94 15.27
C ALA A 70 -13.53 -0.13 15.48
N THR A 71 -12.42 0.23 16.13
CA THR A 71 -11.37 -0.72 16.53
C THR A 71 -11.89 -1.77 17.50
N GLY A 72 -12.66 -1.36 18.51
CA GLY A 72 -13.30 -2.28 19.45
C GLY A 72 -14.29 -3.23 18.76
N ILE A 73 -15.07 -2.74 17.80
CA ILE A 73 -15.95 -3.58 16.98
C ILE A 73 -15.11 -4.61 16.20
N ASN A 74 -14.04 -4.19 15.53
CA ASN A 74 -13.16 -5.09 14.79
C ASN A 74 -12.50 -6.13 15.72
N TRP A 75 -12.04 -5.71 16.90
CA TRP A 75 -11.49 -6.61 17.92
C TRP A 75 -12.52 -7.66 18.36
N TYR A 76 -13.75 -7.23 18.63
CA TYR A 76 -14.84 -8.14 18.96
C TYR A 76 -15.11 -9.15 17.82
N LEU A 77 -15.18 -8.66 16.58
CA LEU A 77 -15.43 -9.52 15.42
C LEU A 77 -14.34 -10.59 15.27
N LYS A 78 -13.05 -10.22 15.42
CA LYS A 78 -11.93 -11.16 15.34
C LYS A 78 -11.92 -12.17 16.49
N TYR A 79 -11.87 -11.69 17.73
CA TYR A 79 -11.54 -12.52 18.89
C TYR A 79 -12.74 -13.19 19.57
N TYR A 80 -13.97 -12.75 19.29
CA TYR A 80 -15.20 -13.36 19.84
C TYR A 80 -16.06 -14.00 18.76
N ALA A 81 -16.20 -13.36 17.60
CA ALA A 81 -17.09 -13.83 16.54
C ALA A 81 -16.44 -14.69 15.46
N GLY A 82 -15.10 -14.75 15.40
CA GLY A 82 -14.38 -15.46 14.34
C GLY A 82 -14.65 -14.85 12.95
N VAL A 83 -14.78 -13.52 12.89
CA VAL A 83 -15.04 -12.76 11.67
C VAL A 83 -13.87 -11.81 11.41
N HIS A 84 -13.19 -11.99 10.29
CA HIS A 84 -12.13 -11.11 9.84
C HIS A 84 -12.56 -10.34 8.59
N LEU A 85 -12.60 -9.00 8.72
CA LEU A 85 -12.90 -8.07 7.63
C LEU A 85 -11.59 -7.48 7.11
N THR A 86 -11.32 -7.64 5.82
CA THR A 86 -10.07 -7.20 5.18
C THR A 86 -10.33 -6.91 3.69
N TRP A 87 -9.30 -6.58 2.91
CA TRP A 87 -9.46 -6.10 1.52
C TRP A 87 -10.19 -7.07 0.59
N ASN A 88 -10.01 -8.39 0.75
CA ASN A 88 -10.75 -9.38 -0.04
C ASN A 88 -12.23 -9.52 0.40
N GLY A 89 -12.66 -8.89 1.51
CA GLY A 89 -14.05 -8.90 1.97
C GLY A 89 -14.33 -8.01 3.19
N MET A 90 -14.97 -6.86 2.96
CA MET A 90 -15.38 -5.91 4.01
C MET A 90 -16.81 -6.13 4.54
N LYS A 91 -17.41 -7.28 4.23
CA LYS A 91 -18.76 -7.66 4.65
C LYS A 91 -18.76 -9.02 5.33
N ALA A 92 -19.67 -9.22 6.26
CA ALA A 92 -19.90 -10.50 6.90
C ALA A 92 -21.39 -10.69 7.17
N LYS A 93 -21.84 -11.95 7.29
CA LYS A 93 -23.17 -12.25 7.82
C LYS A 93 -23.05 -12.53 9.31
N LEU A 94 -23.50 -11.61 10.15
CA LEU A 94 -23.39 -11.79 11.60
C LEU A 94 -24.51 -12.70 12.11
N PRO A 95 -24.27 -13.58 13.10
CA PRO A 95 -25.31 -14.42 13.67
C PRO A 95 -26.41 -13.57 14.33
N ASP A 96 -27.63 -14.09 14.42
CA ASP A 96 -28.76 -13.38 15.04
C ASP A 96 -28.47 -13.03 16.50
N VAL A 97 -27.79 -13.93 17.20
CA VAL A 97 -27.24 -13.74 18.54
C VAL A 97 -25.73 -13.72 18.44
N LEU A 98 -25.14 -12.59 18.83
CA LEU A 98 -23.69 -12.38 18.86
C LEU A 98 -23.05 -13.17 20.03
N PRO A 99 -21.86 -13.78 19.85
CA PRO A 99 -21.11 -14.39 20.95
C PRO A 99 -20.92 -13.42 22.12
N ALA A 100 -21.28 -13.84 23.33
CA ALA A 100 -21.34 -12.95 24.48
C ALA A 100 -19.95 -12.56 24.99
N VAL A 101 -19.78 -11.29 25.38
CA VAL A 101 -18.59 -10.81 26.09
C VAL A 101 -18.73 -11.11 27.58
N ALA A 102 -18.25 -12.30 28.00
CA ALA A 102 -18.46 -12.79 29.37
C ALA A 102 -17.67 -12.00 30.44
N LYS A 103 -16.55 -11.39 30.05
CA LYS A 103 -15.71 -10.55 30.91
C LYS A 103 -15.43 -9.27 30.19
N LYS A 104 -15.59 -8.15 30.91
CA LYS A 104 -15.22 -6.84 30.41
C LYS A 104 -13.75 -6.84 29.97
N GLU A 105 -13.50 -6.43 28.74
CA GLU A 105 -12.17 -6.29 28.16
C GLU A 105 -11.92 -4.84 27.79
N ARG A 106 -10.78 -4.29 28.20
CA ARG A 106 -10.40 -2.91 27.92
C ARG A 106 -9.00 -2.89 27.32
N ARG A 107 -8.83 -2.16 26.23
CA ARG A 107 -7.54 -1.91 25.57
C ARG A 107 -7.33 -0.41 25.45
N GLU A 108 -6.12 0.05 25.74
CA GLU A 108 -5.75 1.46 25.67
C GLU A 108 -4.42 1.60 24.94
N THR A 109 -4.18 2.76 24.34
CA THR A 109 -2.89 3.10 23.75
C THR A 109 -2.43 4.50 24.12
N THR A 110 -1.16 4.63 24.50
CA THR A 110 -0.48 5.90 24.71
C THR A 110 0.17 6.44 23.43
N ILE A 111 0.07 5.72 22.32
CA ILE A 111 0.60 6.13 21.01
C ILE A 111 -0.47 6.97 20.30
N PRO A 112 -0.28 8.29 20.18
CA PRO A 112 -1.32 9.19 19.69
C PRO A 112 -1.66 8.98 18.20
N TYR A 113 -0.71 8.53 17.39
CA TYR A 113 -0.91 8.40 15.93
C TYR A 113 -0.86 6.95 15.47
N ARG A 114 -1.83 6.54 14.65
CA ARG A 114 -1.76 5.35 13.81
C ARG A 114 -1.85 5.83 12.38
N TYR A 115 -0.71 5.81 11.69
CA TYR A 115 -0.50 6.38 10.37
C TYR A 115 -0.78 5.37 9.26
N ASP A 116 -1.30 5.82 8.13
CA ASP A 116 -1.48 4.97 6.95
C ASP A 116 -1.08 5.65 5.63
N LEU A 117 -0.60 4.80 4.73
CA LEU A 117 -0.24 4.99 3.31
C LEU A 117 1.11 5.63 3.00
N ASN A 118 1.76 5.08 1.97
CA ASN A 118 2.86 5.70 1.22
C ASN A 118 2.31 6.57 0.08
N TYR A 119 3.12 7.50 -0.44
CA TYR A 119 2.86 8.11 -1.74
C TYR A 119 2.66 7.05 -2.83
N CYS A 120 3.53 6.03 -2.86
CA CYS A 120 3.51 4.96 -3.84
C CYS A 120 2.16 4.20 -3.88
N THR A 121 1.45 4.08 -2.74
CA THR A 121 0.13 3.43 -2.68
C THR A 121 -0.89 4.07 -3.62
N PHE A 122 -0.80 5.40 -3.81
CA PHE A 122 -1.67 6.15 -4.70
C PHE A 122 -1.45 5.83 -6.17
N SER A 123 -0.29 5.27 -6.51
CA SER A 123 0.01 4.77 -7.85
C SER A 123 -0.29 3.26 -7.94
N TYR A 124 0.34 2.43 -7.12
CA TYR A 124 0.34 0.97 -7.32
C TYR A 124 -0.93 0.25 -6.88
N SER A 125 -1.79 0.91 -6.09
CA SER A 125 -3.06 0.32 -5.65
C SER A 125 -4.25 1.22 -5.97
N MET A 126 -4.13 2.53 -5.70
CA MET A 126 -5.30 3.42 -5.66
C MET A 126 -5.51 4.27 -6.92
N ALA A 127 -4.62 4.19 -7.92
CA ALA A 127 -4.63 5.07 -9.09
C ALA A 127 -6.00 5.11 -9.80
N PHE A 128 -6.70 3.98 -9.78
CA PHE A 128 -7.97 3.80 -10.50
C PHE A 128 -9.18 3.58 -9.59
N TRP A 129 -9.07 3.89 -8.29
CA TRP A 129 -10.19 3.73 -7.36
C TRP A 129 -11.32 4.74 -7.59
N ASP A 130 -12.55 4.26 -7.45
CA ASP A 130 -13.77 5.07 -7.35
C ASP A 130 -14.11 5.38 -5.88
N TRP A 131 -15.27 6.01 -5.67
CA TRP A 131 -15.69 6.37 -4.32
C TRP A 131 -16.04 5.14 -3.49
N GLU A 132 -16.67 4.15 -4.10
CA GLU A 132 -17.14 2.93 -3.46
C GLU A 132 -15.97 2.10 -2.90
N ARG A 133 -14.83 2.06 -3.60
CA ARG A 133 -13.60 1.45 -3.09
C ARG A 133 -12.94 2.30 -2.00
N TRP A 134 -12.92 3.64 -2.13
CA TRP A 134 -12.42 4.53 -1.08
C TRP A 134 -13.25 4.48 0.20
N GLU A 135 -14.57 4.34 0.10
CA GLU A 135 -15.46 4.21 1.26
C GLU A 135 -15.12 2.94 2.06
N GLN A 136 -14.84 1.83 1.38
CA GLN A 136 -14.39 0.59 2.01
C GLN A 136 -13.01 0.75 2.67
N GLU A 137 -12.08 1.47 2.02
CA GLU A 137 -10.77 1.71 2.62
C GLU A 137 -10.87 2.53 3.91
N ILE A 138 -11.66 3.60 3.91
CA ILE A 138 -11.78 4.44 5.11
C ILE A 138 -12.50 3.71 6.25
N ASP A 139 -13.44 2.82 5.92
CA ASP A 139 -14.03 1.91 6.91
C ASP A 139 -13.00 0.93 7.47
N TRP A 140 -12.14 0.38 6.61
CA TRP A 140 -11.03 -0.47 7.02
C TRP A 140 -10.06 0.30 7.92
N MET A 141 -9.66 1.52 7.53
CA MET A 141 -8.81 2.40 8.35
C MET A 141 -9.39 2.60 9.76
N ALA A 142 -10.67 2.96 9.86
CA ALA A 142 -11.33 3.17 11.15
C ALA A 142 -11.34 1.91 12.02
N MET A 143 -11.62 0.73 11.43
CA MET A 143 -11.59 -0.57 12.11
C MET A 143 -10.20 -1.01 12.56
N HIS A 144 -9.14 -0.47 11.97
CA HIS A 144 -7.74 -0.75 12.32
C HIS A 144 -7.12 0.33 13.22
N GLY A 145 -7.95 1.26 13.72
CA GLY A 145 -7.52 2.28 14.66
C GLY A 145 -6.74 3.43 14.03
N ILE A 146 -6.66 3.49 12.70
CA ILE A 146 -5.96 4.54 11.95
C ILE A 146 -6.68 5.86 12.20
N ASN A 147 -5.92 6.87 12.62
CA ASN A 147 -6.43 8.20 12.90
C ASN A 147 -5.63 9.31 12.19
N LEU A 148 -4.62 8.94 11.40
CA LEU A 148 -3.82 9.84 10.59
C LEU A 148 -3.53 9.12 9.26
N SER A 149 -3.86 9.71 8.12
CA SER A 149 -3.61 9.03 6.83
C SER A 149 -3.37 10.01 5.69
N LEU A 150 -2.47 9.63 4.79
CA LEU A 150 -2.15 10.41 3.59
C LEU A 150 -3.35 10.54 2.67
N ALA A 151 -3.56 11.73 2.09
CA ALA A 151 -4.65 11.99 1.16
C ALA A 151 -4.14 12.81 -0.04
N LEU A 152 -3.61 12.13 -1.06
CA LEU A 152 -3.00 12.76 -2.25
C LEU A 152 -3.98 13.05 -3.40
N THR A 153 -5.11 12.33 -3.46
CA THR A 153 -6.09 12.40 -4.55
C THR A 153 -6.45 13.86 -4.87
N GLY A 154 -6.43 14.23 -6.16
CA GLY A 154 -6.81 15.57 -6.61
C GLY A 154 -5.78 16.68 -6.36
N THR A 155 -4.54 16.36 -5.98
CA THR A 155 -3.46 17.35 -5.84
C THR A 155 -3.04 17.94 -7.19
N GLU A 156 -3.23 17.20 -8.28
CA GLU A 156 -3.12 17.66 -9.66
C GLU A 156 -4.04 18.86 -9.97
N SER A 157 -5.24 18.91 -9.37
CA SER A 157 -6.14 20.06 -9.51
C SER A 157 -5.62 21.30 -8.79
N VAL A 158 -4.92 21.13 -7.66
CA VAL A 158 -4.24 22.22 -6.96
C VAL A 158 -3.12 22.77 -7.85
N TRP A 159 -2.24 21.90 -8.35
CA TRP A 159 -1.12 22.31 -9.21
C TRP A 159 -1.56 22.95 -10.51
N ARG A 160 -2.55 22.38 -11.21
CA ARG A 160 -3.15 23.01 -12.40
C ARG A 160 -3.59 24.44 -12.10
N ASN A 161 -4.34 24.64 -11.01
CA ASN A 161 -4.84 25.97 -10.65
C ASN A 161 -3.71 26.95 -10.27
N VAL A 162 -2.66 26.47 -9.58
CA VAL A 162 -1.48 27.27 -9.23
C VAL A 162 -0.74 27.70 -10.48
N LEU A 163 -0.40 26.77 -11.37
CA LEU A 163 0.38 27.02 -12.57
C LEU A 163 -0.35 27.96 -13.55
N LEU A 164 -1.66 27.75 -13.77
CA LEU A 164 -2.46 28.67 -14.60
C LEU A 164 -2.42 30.11 -14.07
N LYS A 165 -2.42 30.29 -12.74
CA LYS A 165 -2.31 31.62 -12.12
C LYS A 165 -0.91 32.22 -12.17
N LEU A 166 0.12 31.38 -12.26
CA LEU A 166 1.50 31.80 -12.49
C LEU A 166 1.79 32.14 -13.96
N GLY A 167 0.82 31.92 -14.87
CA GLY A 167 0.94 32.28 -16.29
C GLY A 167 1.37 31.13 -17.21
N TYR A 168 1.32 29.89 -16.72
CA TYR A 168 1.44 28.71 -17.58
C TYR A 168 0.17 28.49 -18.39
N SER A 169 0.34 28.04 -19.63
CA SER A 169 -0.74 27.55 -20.49
C SER A 169 -1.17 26.14 -20.09
N ARG A 170 -2.29 25.67 -20.65
CA ARG A 170 -2.76 24.29 -20.41
C ARG A 170 -1.76 23.24 -20.90
N ASP A 171 -1.13 23.48 -22.05
CA ASP A 171 -0.15 22.55 -22.62
C ASP A 171 1.09 22.45 -21.72
N GLU A 172 1.57 23.57 -21.18
CA GLU A 172 2.69 23.55 -20.24
C GLU A 172 2.32 22.89 -18.89
N VAL A 173 1.06 23.00 -18.44
CA VAL A 173 0.60 22.23 -17.26
C VAL A 173 0.62 20.73 -17.55
N ASN A 174 0.20 20.34 -18.75
CA ASN A 174 0.17 18.95 -19.19
C ASN A 174 1.57 18.33 -19.33
N GLU A 175 2.59 19.14 -19.63
CA GLU A 175 3.99 18.71 -19.62
C GLU A 175 4.54 18.49 -18.20
N PHE A 176 3.93 19.10 -17.18
CA PHE A 176 4.37 19.03 -15.80
C PHE A 176 3.66 17.94 -14.99
N VAL A 177 2.32 17.92 -15.02
CA VAL A 177 1.50 17.03 -14.21
C VAL A 177 1.54 15.61 -14.77
N ALA A 178 1.95 14.65 -13.95
CA ALA A 178 2.01 13.24 -14.34
C ALA A 178 0.62 12.61 -14.54
N GLY A 179 0.59 11.48 -15.26
CA GLY A 179 -0.61 10.68 -15.44
C GLY A 179 -1.07 9.95 -14.17
N PRO A 180 -2.26 9.33 -14.22
CA PRO A 180 -2.91 8.72 -13.06
C PRO A 180 -2.05 7.69 -12.32
N ALA A 181 -1.34 6.84 -13.07
CA ALA A 181 -0.56 5.75 -12.50
C ALA A 181 0.80 6.19 -11.95
N PHE A 182 1.18 7.48 -12.07
CA PHE A 182 2.52 7.98 -11.74
C PHE A 182 2.53 9.20 -10.82
N THR A 183 1.39 9.52 -10.21
CA THR A 183 1.22 10.69 -9.34
C THR A 183 2.13 10.64 -8.11
N ALA A 184 2.42 9.44 -7.57
CA ALA A 184 3.33 9.27 -6.44
C ALA A 184 4.71 9.91 -6.68
N TRP A 185 5.39 9.50 -7.75
CA TRP A 185 6.75 9.97 -8.08
C TRP A 185 6.78 11.43 -8.52
N TRP A 186 5.69 11.92 -9.12
CA TRP A 186 5.59 13.35 -9.40
C TRP A 186 5.50 14.17 -8.11
N LEU A 187 4.65 13.80 -7.17
CA LEU A 187 4.49 14.51 -5.89
C LEU A 187 5.69 14.35 -4.93
N MET A 188 6.56 13.37 -5.17
CA MET A 188 7.88 13.22 -4.52
C MET A 188 9.02 13.90 -5.30
N ASN A 189 8.70 14.71 -6.31
CA ASN A 189 9.63 15.48 -7.15
C ASN A 189 10.65 14.60 -7.91
N ASN A 190 10.26 13.41 -8.36
CA ASN A 190 11.12 12.50 -9.11
C ASN A 190 10.95 12.61 -10.63
N MET A 191 9.77 12.99 -11.11
CA MET A 191 9.48 13.07 -12.54
C MET A 191 8.40 14.11 -12.87
N GLU A 192 8.30 14.50 -14.13
CA GLU A 192 7.27 15.40 -14.69
C GLU A 192 6.58 14.74 -15.89
N GLY A 193 5.27 15.01 -16.05
CA GLY A 193 4.50 14.78 -17.28
C GLY A 193 4.23 13.32 -17.70
N TRP A 194 5.05 12.35 -17.28
CA TRP A 194 4.91 10.96 -17.71
C TRP A 194 3.57 10.35 -17.30
N GLY A 195 2.93 9.65 -18.23
CA GLY A 195 1.57 9.13 -18.08
C GLY A 195 0.46 10.07 -18.58
N GLY A 196 0.76 11.37 -18.74
CA GLY A 196 -0.18 12.39 -19.21
C GLY A 196 -0.29 12.45 -20.75
N PRO A 197 -0.99 13.47 -21.29
CA PRO A 197 -1.68 14.55 -20.58
C PRO A 197 -3.01 14.09 -19.97
N ASN A 198 -3.35 14.63 -18.80
CA ASN A 198 -4.65 14.36 -18.17
C ASN A 198 -5.78 15.16 -18.84
N PRO A 199 -6.92 14.53 -19.20
CA PRO A 199 -8.09 15.25 -19.72
C PRO A 199 -8.73 16.13 -18.63
N ASP A 200 -9.49 17.17 -19.03
CA ASP A 200 -10.19 18.06 -18.07
C ASP A 200 -11.13 17.28 -17.12
N SER A 201 -11.73 16.19 -17.62
CA SER A 201 -12.58 15.26 -16.87
C SER A 201 -11.86 14.63 -15.67
N TRP A 202 -10.56 14.34 -15.81
CA TRP A 202 -9.73 13.78 -14.73
C TRP A 202 -9.68 14.73 -13.53
N TYR A 203 -9.30 15.99 -13.76
CA TYR A 203 -9.19 16.98 -12.70
C TYR A 203 -10.53 17.23 -11.99
N VAL A 204 -11.64 17.26 -12.73
CA VAL A 204 -13.00 17.42 -12.16
C VAL A 204 -13.36 16.22 -11.28
N ARG A 205 -13.11 15.00 -11.78
CA ARG A 205 -13.37 13.75 -11.04
C ARG A 205 -12.56 13.71 -9.74
N GLN A 206 -11.25 13.99 -9.82
CA GLN A 206 -10.32 13.85 -8.70
C GLN A 206 -10.59 14.89 -7.61
N GLU A 207 -10.94 16.12 -8.00
CA GLU A 207 -11.40 17.13 -7.05
C GLU A 207 -12.68 16.69 -6.32
N ALA A 208 -13.65 16.12 -7.03
CA ALA A 208 -14.89 15.63 -6.43
C ALA A 208 -14.64 14.42 -5.51
N LEU A 209 -13.77 13.50 -5.92
CA LEU A 209 -13.42 12.31 -5.14
C LEU A 209 -12.72 12.69 -3.84
N GLN A 210 -11.70 13.56 -3.90
CA GLN A 210 -10.96 13.99 -2.72
C GLN A 210 -11.83 14.71 -1.69
N LYS A 211 -12.80 15.51 -2.14
CA LYS A 211 -13.78 16.13 -1.24
C LYS A 211 -14.60 15.09 -0.47
N LYS A 212 -14.94 13.96 -1.09
CA LYS A 212 -15.63 12.85 -0.38
C LYS A 212 -14.70 12.13 0.59
N ILE A 213 -13.47 11.83 0.17
CA ILE A 213 -12.43 11.16 0.99
C ILE A 213 -12.19 11.97 2.28
N VAL A 214 -11.78 13.23 2.14
CA VAL A 214 -11.46 14.10 3.27
C VAL A 214 -12.68 14.32 4.18
N LYS A 215 -13.90 14.39 3.61
CA LYS A 215 -15.11 14.47 4.40
C LYS A 215 -15.31 13.22 5.26
N ARG A 216 -15.22 12.02 4.68
CA ARG A 216 -15.42 10.76 5.41
C ARG A 216 -14.32 10.48 6.45
N MET A 217 -13.06 10.82 6.14
CA MET A 217 -11.98 10.76 7.13
C MET A 217 -12.34 11.61 8.36
N ARG A 218 -12.71 12.88 8.15
CA ARG A 218 -13.12 13.79 9.24
C ARG A 218 -14.39 13.33 9.96
N GLU A 219 -15.33 12.67 9.28
CA GLU A 219 -16.52 12.08 9.93
C GLU A 219 -16.14 11.06 11.00
N TYR A 220 -15.12 10.22 10.78
CA TYR A 220 -14.61 9.28 11.80
C TYR A 220 -13.64 9.92 12.80
N GLY A 221 -13.09 11.09 12.50
CA GLY A 221 -11.99 11.70 13.26
C GLY A 221 -10.60 11.26 12.80
N ILE A 222 -10.47 10.77 11.57
CA ILE A 222 -9.19 10.53 10.91
C ILE A 222 -8.68 11.86 10.34
N GLU A 223 -7.49 12.29 10.77
CA GLU A 223 -6.85 13.50 10.27
C GLU A 223 -6.20 13.23 8.89
N PRO A 224 -6.59 13.97 7.83
CA PRO A 224 -5.94 13.85 6.54
C PRO A 224 -4.57 14.54 6.56
N VAL A 225 -3.55 13.84 6.08
CA VAL A 225 -2.24 14.40 5.75
C VAL A 225 -2.29 14.84 4.28
N LEU A 226 -2.38 16.15 4.05
CA LEU A 226 -2.45 16.72 2.69
C LEU A 226 -1.03 16.97 2.14
N PRO A 227 -0.81 17.01 0.82
CA PRO A 227 0.49 17.42 0.28
C PRO A 227 0.82 18.85 0.64
N GLY A 228 2.04 19.08 1.12
CA GLY A 228 2.56 20.42 1.32
C GLY A 228 3.48 20.87 0.19
N TYR A 229 3.94 22.11 0.27
CA TYR A 229 4.82 22.74 -0.72
C TYR A 229 6.28 22.72 -0.25
N CYS A 230 7.15 22.10 -1.04
CA CYS A 230 8.59 21.99 -0.76
C CYS A 230 9.49 22.93 -1.59
N GLY A 231 8.92 23.79 -2.44
CA GLY A 231 9.69 24.50 -3.46
C GLY A 231 9.68 23.85 -4.85
N MET A 232 8.87 22.80 -5.06
CA MET A 232 8.68 22.20 -6.39
C MET A 232 8.12 23.24 -7.38
N VAL A 233 8.72 23.37 -8.55
CA VAL A 233 8.20 24.12 -9.70
C VAL A 233 8.59 23.40 -11.01
N PRO A 234 7.90 23.66 -12.14
CA PRO A 234 8.28 23.05 -13.42
C PRO A 234 9.75 23.29 -13.77
N HIS A 235 10.40 22.32 -14.42
CA HIS A 235 11.83 22.42 -14.76
C HIS A 235 12.23 23.70 -15.51
N ASN A 236 11.30 24.30 -16.27
CA ASN A 236 11.49 25.53 -17.06
C ASN A 236 11.14 26.83 -16.31
N ALA A 237 10.91 26.79 -14.99
CA ALA A 237 10.44 27.94 -14.22
C ALA A 237 11.44 29.10 -14.18
N LYS A 238 12.73 28.83 -14.36
CA LYS A 238 13.75 29.90 -14.49
C LYS A 238 13.51 30.71 -15.75
N GLU A 239 13.36 30.04 -16.89
CA GLU A 239 13.17 30.67 -18.19
C GLU A 239 11.79 31.33 -18.29
N LYS A 240 10.75 30.67 -17.76
CA LYS A 240 9.36 31.14 -17.84
C LYS A 240 9.05 32.28 -16.86
N LEU A 241 9.50 32.16 -15.62
CA LEU A 241 9.06 33.01 -14.50
C LEU A 241 10.21 33.84 -13.88
N GLY A 242 11.45 33.67 -14.34
CA GLY A 242 12.61 34.37 -13.80
C GLY A 242 13.01 33.94 -12.39
N LEU A 243 12.59 32.75 -11.95
CA LEU A 243 12.86 32.25 -10.59
C LEU A 243 14.31 31.79 -10.40
N ASN A 244 14.83 31.96 -9.19
CA ASN A 244 16.06 31.35 -8.72
C ASN A 244 15.81 29.90 -8.29
N VAL A 245 16.17 28.96 -9.15
CA VAL A 245 15.94 27.52 -8.94
C VAL A 245 17.25 26.73 -9.07
N SER A 246 17.34 25.61 -8.36
CA SER A 246 18.32 24.56 -8.64
C SER A 246 17.73 23.50 -9.57
N ASP A 247 18.57 22.88 -10.41
CA ASP A 247 18.25 21.67 -11.18
C ASP A 247 18.61 20.42 -10.36
N PRO A 248 17.62 19.63 -9.88
CA PRO A 248 17.89 18.42 -9.11
C PRO A 248 18.39 17.24 -9.96
N GLY A 249 18.47 17.38 -11.29
CA GLY A 249 18.97 16.36 -12.19
C GLY A 249 17.91 15.38 -12.65
N LEU A 250 18.29 14.10 -12.75
CA LEU A 250 17.42 13.01 -13.20
C LEU A 250 17.12 12.03 -12.05
N TRP A 251 15.97 11.37 -12.11
CA TRP A 251 15.67 10.17 -11.32
C TRP A 251 15.24 9.08 -12.29
N CYS A 252 15.92 7.93 -12.28
CA CYS A 252 15.66 6.81 -13.18
C CYS A 252 15.42 7.22 -14.65
N SER A 253 16.28 8.14 -15.14
CA SER A 253 16.23 8.76 -16.47
C SER A 253 15.10 9.75 -16.75
N TYR A 254 14.21 10.02 -15.80
CA TYR A 254 13.23 11.11 -15.88
C TYR A 254 13.81 12.44 -15.41
N ARG A 255 13.38 13.53 -16.05
CA ARG A 255 13.67 14.89 -15.59
C ARG A 255 12.90 15.17 -14.30
N ARG A 256 13.63 15.61 -13.27
CA ARG A 256 13.02 16.06 -12.01
C ARG A 256 12.50 17.49 -12.16
N PRO A 257 11.43 17.86 -11.43
CA PRO A 257 11.06 19.27 -11.23
C PRO A 257 12.21 20.11 -10.67
N ALA A 258 12.21 21.40 -11.00
CA ALA A 258 13.16 22.34 -10.42
C ALA A 258 12.82 22.63 -8.95
N PHE A 259 13.86 22.99 -8.18
CA PHE A 259 13.74 23.34 -6.76
C PHE A 259 13.91 24.84 -6.58
N LEU A 260 12.84 25.55 -6.21
CA LEU A 260 12.84 26.97 -5.88
C LEU A 260 13.65 27.23 -4.60
N GLN A 261 14.65 28.10 -4.70
CA GLN A 261 15.47 28.46 -3.54
C GLN A 261 14.64 29.16 -2.47
N PRO A 262 14.85 28.85 -1.18
CA PRO A 262 14.11 29.48 -0.09
C PRO A 262 14.40 30.99 0.03
N GLU A 263 15.52 31.47 -0.51
CA GLU A 263 15.88 32.90 -0.56
C GLU A 263 15.29 33.65 -1.76
N ASP A 264 14.63 32.96 -2.70
CA ASP A 264 13.95 33.63 -3.81
C ASP A 264 12.80 34.51 -3.28
N GLU A 265 12.72 35.76 -3.74
CA GLU A 265 11.72 36.73 -3.27
C GLU A 265 10.27 36.26 -3.50
N ARG A 266 10.05 35.33 -4.44
CA ARG A 266 8.74 34.77 -4.79
C ARG A 266 8.43 33.45 -4.10
N PHE A 267 9.33 32.89 -3.27
CA PHE A 267 9.05 31.66 -2.52
C PHE A 267 7.77 31.80 -1.66
N GLU A 268 7.64 32.91 -0.95
CA GLU A 268 6.47 33.18 -0.10
C GLU A 268 5.18 33.39 -0.92
N GLU A 269 5.28 34.04 -2.09
CA GLU A 269 4.16 34.22 -3.02
C GLU A 269 3.62 32.86 -3.51
N ILE A 270 4.50 32.01 -4.06
CA ILE A 270 4.12 30.75 -4.68
C ILE A 270 3.62 29.74 -3.64
N SER A 271 4.31 29.63 -2.50
CA SER A 271 3.86 28.75 -1.41
C SER A 271 2.51 29.20 -0.84
N SER A 272 2.29 30.52 -0.66
CA SER A 272 0.99 31.04 -0.21
C SER A 272 -0.12 30.77 -1.24
N LEU A 273 0.18 30.85 -2.53
CA LEU A 273 -0.75 30.52 -3.61
C LEU A 273 -1.14 29.04 -3.58
N TYR A 274 -0.16 28.15 -3.41
CA TYR A 274 -0.37 26.71 -3.30
C TYR A 274 -1.31 26.37 -2.13
N TYR A 275 -0.98 26.81 -0.91
CA TYR A 275 -1.79 26.50 0.26
C TYR A 275 -3.18 27.15 0.22
N LYS A 276 -3.32 28.31 -0.42
CA LYS A 276 -4.63 28.95 -0.66
C LYS A 276 -5.51 28.09 -1.57
N GLU A 277 -4.97 27.54 -2.65
CA GLU A 277 -5.73 26.63 -3.52
C GLU A 277 -6.02 25.30 -2.83
N MET A 278 -5.05 24.69 -2.15
CA MET A 278 -5.24 23.47 -1.36
C MET A 278 -6.37 23.64 -0.33
N THR A 279 -6.32 24.72 0.46
CA THR A 279 -7.33 25.04 1.47
C THR A 279 -8.70 25.32 0.85
N LYS A 280 -8.73 25.99 -0.30
CA LYS A 280 -9.97 26.30 -1.01
C LYS A 280 -10.67 25.02 -1.51
N LEU A 281 -9.91 24.05 -2.02
CA LEU A 281 -10.49 22.82 -2.57
C LEU A 281 -10.85 21.81 -1.48
N TYR A 282 -9.99 21.61 -0.47
CA TYR A 282 -10.10 20.47 0.46
C TYR A 282 -10.18 20.88 1.95
N GLY A 283 -10.15 22.18 2.23
CA GLY A 283 -10.18 22.72 3.59
C GLY A 283 -8.81 22.70 4.26
N LYS A 284 -8.75 23.22 5.50
CA LYS A 284 -7.51 23.25 6.28
C LYS A 284 -7.14 21.85 6.80
N ALA A 285 -5.85 21.54 6.79
CA ALA A 285 -5.29 20.36 7.47
C ALA A 285 -4.29 20.78 8.54
N ASN A 286 -4.09 19.90 9.52
CA ASN A 286 -3.05 20.04 10.55
C ASN A 286 -1.76 19.34 10.15
N PHE A 287 -1.80 18.38 9.22
CA PHE A 287 -0.64 17.59 8.83
C PHE A 287 -0.40 17.76 7.33
N TYR A 288 0.86 17.97 6.95
CA TYR A 288 1.26 18.05 5.56
C TYR A 288 2.45 17.15 5.25
N ALA A 289 2.34 16.33 4.21
CA ALA A 289 3.41 15.46 3.73
C ALA A 289 4.30 16.22 2.72
N ILE A 290 5.61 16.25 2.99
CA ILE A 290 6.58 17.01 2.20
C ILE A 290 7.94 16.30 2.20
N ASP A 291 8.44 15.89 1.04
CA ASP A 291 9.66 15.08 0.90
C ASP A 291 10.64 15.67 -0.15
N PRO A 292 11.30 16.81 0.14
CA PRO A 292 12.27 17.39 -0.79
C PRO A 292 13.48 16.47 -0.98
N PHE A 293 13.98 16.37 -2.21
CA PHE A 293 15.15 15.54 -2.55
C PHE A 293 14.95 14.04 -2.24
N HIS A 294 13.73 13.52 -2.38
CA HIS A 294 13.42 12.10 -2.26
C HIS A 294 14.23 11.26 -3.29
N GLU A 295 14.89 10.19 -2.84
CA GLU A 295 15.75 9.34 -3.67
C GLU A 295 16.74 10.11 -4.56
N GLY A 296 17.60 10.90 -3.92
CA GLY A 296 18.66 11.64 -4.59
C GLY A 296 18.33 13.12 -4.76
N GLY A 297 18.32 13.59 -6.00
CA GLY A 297 18.32 15.03 -6.29
C GLY A 297 19.68 15.67 -6.02
N ASN A 298 19.81 16.95 -6.36
CA ASN A 298 21.03 17.72 -6.10
C ASN A 298 20.79 18.82 -5.07
N THR A 299 21.52 18.78 -3.96
CA THR A 299 21.48 19.81 -2.92
C THR A 299 22.63 20.81 -3.01
N GLN A 300 23.49 20.71 -4.03
CA GLN A 300 24.56 21.66 -4.25
C GLN A 300 23.98 23.07 -4.45
N GLY A 301 24.48 24.03 -3.68
CA GLY A 301 23.99 25.41 -3.70
C GLY A 301 22.66 25.63 -2.94
N VAL A 302 22.07 24.59 -2.34
CA VAL A 302 20.87 24.71 -1.51
C VAL A 302 21.25 24.87 -0.05
N ASN A 303 20.78 25.94 0.59
CA ASN A 303 20.85 26.08 2.04
C ASN A 303 19.75 25.24 2.70
N LEU A 304 20.10 24.04 3.16
CA LEU A 304 19.14 23.07 3.71
C LEU A 304 18.42 23.59 4.96
N ASP A 305 19.12 24.31 5.84
CA ASP A 305 18.52 24.89 7.05
C ASP A 305 17.49 25.98 6.69
N ALA A 306 17.86 26.89 5.77
CA ALA A 306 16.93 27.89 5.27
C ALA A 306 15.72 27.26 4.57
N ALA A 307 15.93 26.18 3.80
CA ALA A 307 14.86 25.44 3.14
C ALA A 307 13.87 24.85 4.15
N GLY A 308 14.37 24.15 5.18
CA GLY A 308 13.54 23.58 6.24
C GLY A 308 12.72 24.65 6.98
N LYS A 309 13.35 25.77 7.34
CA LYS A 309 12.69 26.92 7.98
C LYS A 309 11.62 27.56 7.07
N ALA A 310 11.91 27.71 5.78
CA ALA A 310 10.97 28.29 4.82
C ALA A 310 9.75 27.39 4.60
N ILE A 311 9.95 26.07 4.47
CA ILE A 311 8.88 25.07 4.38
C ILE A 311 7.98 25.12 5.62
N MET A 312 8.57 25.06 6.81
CA MET A 312 7.84 25.14 8.07
C MET A 312 7.07 26.46 8.22
N LYS A 313 7.70 27.59 7.90
CA LYS A 313 7.07 28.92 7.92
C LYS A 313 5.87 28.97 6.98
N ALA A 314 5.98 28.43 5.77
CA ALA A 314 4.90 28.43 4.79
C ALA A 314 3.67 27.64 5.27
N MET A 315 3.88 26.46 5.87
CA MET A 315 2.82 25.68 6.50
C MET A 315 2.17 26.43 7.67
N LYS A 316 2.98 26.89 8.64
CA LYS A 316 2.50 27.58 9.85
C LYS A 316 1.75 28.88 9.55
N LYS A 317 2.08 29.57 8.46
CA LYS A 317 1.32 30.74 7.96
C LYS A 317 -0.11 30.38 7.55
N THR A 318 -0.32 29.18 6.99
CA THR A 318 -1.64 28.68 6.59
C THR A 318 -2.43 28.16 7.79
N ASN A 319 -1.75 27.39 8.66
CA ASN A 319 -2.30 26.89 9.91
C ASN A 319 -1.21 26.82 10.98
N PRO A 320 -1.29 27.60 12.08
CA PRO A 320 -0.27 27.59 13.13
C PRO A 320 -0.05 26.24 13.83
N LYS A 321 -1.01 25.30 13.69
CA LYS A 321 -0.94 23.93 14.21
C LYS A 321 -0.29 22.94 13.24
N SER A 322 0.24 23.41 12.11
CA SER A 322 0.77 22.52 11.09
C SER A 322 1.95 21.70 11.60
N VAL A 323 1.90 20.40 11.33
CA VAL A 323 2.96 19.44 11.54
C VAL A 323 3.43 18.96 10.18
N TRP A 324 4.74 18.98 9.99
CA TRP A 324 5.40 18.41 8.82
C TRP A 324 5.55 16.91 8.99
N VAL A 325 4.82 16.14 8.19
CA VAL A 325 5.01 14.70 8.05
C VAL A 325 6.08 14.43 6.99
N ILE A 326 7.18 13.77 7.36
CA ILE A 326 8.32 13.54 6.46
C ILE A 326 8.77 12.08 6.50
N GLN A 327 9.11 11.52 5.34
CA GLN A 327 9.63 10.17 5.23
C GLN A 327 11.11 10.11 5.64
N ALA A 328 11.44 9.20 6.56
CA ALA A 328 12.82 8.76 6.75
C ALA A 328 13.16 7.60 5.82
N TRP A 329 13.70 7.94 4.66
CA TRP A 329 14.14 7.00 3.63
C TRP A 329 15.55 7.40 3.16
N GLN A 330 16.50 6.45 3.22
CA GLN A 330 17.92 6.71 2.95
C GLN A 330 18.44 7.89 3.78
N VAL A 331 18.96 8.93 3.13
CA VAL A 331 19.52 10.14 3.78
C VAL A 331 18.45 11.13 4.26
N ASN A 332 17.20 11.00 3.81
CA ASN A 332 16.12 11.88 4.21
C ASN A 332 15.50 11.43 5.55
N PRO A 333 14.96 12.38 6.36
CA PRO A 333 15.24 13.81 6.28
C PRO A 333 16.72 14.10 6.50
N ARG A 334 17.29 15.04 5.74
CA ARG A 334 18.68 15.48 5.93
C ARG A 334 18.78 16.20 7.27
N PRO A 335 19.73 15.86 8.16
CA PRO A 335 19.81 16.46 9.50
C PRO A 335 19.84 18.00 9.48
N GLN A 336 20.61 18.61 8.57
CA GLN A 336 20.74 20.07 8.47
C GLN A 336 19.42 20.78 8.10
N MET A 337 18.47 20.06 7.49
CA MET A 337 17.18 20.63 7.12
C MET A 337 16.20 20.69 8.31
N ILE A 338 16.37 19.81 9.30
CA ILE A 338 15.38 19.64 10.37
C ILE A 338 15.90 20.00 11.77
N GLU A 339 17.23 20.08 11.97
CA GLU A 339 17.83 20.22 13.31
C GLU A 339 17.37 21.49 14.07
N ASN A 340 17.14 22.58 13.33
CA ASN A 340 16.76 23.89 13.88
C ASN A 340 15.24 24.14 13.92
N LEU A 341 14.41 23.15 13.59
CA LEU A 341 12.95 23.22 13.74
C LEU A 341 12.55 22.95 15.20
N GLU A 342 11.34 23.30 15.63
CA GLU A 342 10.91 23.15 17.02
C GLU A 342 10.44 21.71 17.32
N ALA A 343 10.47 21.29 18.59
CA ALA A 343 9.86 20.00 18.97
C ALA A 343 8.34 20.07 18.77
N GLY A 344 7.75 19.02 18.19
CA GLY A 344 6.34 18.98 17.79
C GLY A 344 6.06 19.55 16.40
N ASP A 345 7.04 20.13 15.71
CA ASP A 345 6.88 20.61 14.33
C ASP A 345 6.91 19.48 13.30
N LEU A 346 7.55 18.36 13.62
CA LEU A 346 7.72 17.23 12.71
C LEU A 346 7.17 15.94 13.30
N LEU A 347 6.55 15.15 12.42
CA LEU A 347 6.34 13.72 12.60
C LEU A 347 7.13 12.99 11.53
N VAL A 348 8.24 12.37 11.92
CA VAL A 348 9.08 11.58 11.01
C VAL A 348 8.53 10.17 10.90
N LEU A 349 8.21 9.72 9.69
CA LEU A 349 7.82 8.34 9.42
C LEU A 349 9.11 7.51 9.24
N ASP A 350 9.49 6.69 10.22
CA ASP A 350 10.60 5.75 10.05
C ASP A 350 10.15 4.63 9.13
N LEU A 351 10.29 4.89 7.82
CA LEU A 351 9.45 4.33 6.76
C LEU A 351 9.53 2.80 6.66
N CYS A 352 10.63 2.22 7.14
CA CYS A 352 10.97 0.80 7.01
C CYS A 352 11.57 0.28 8.33
N SER A 353 10.88 0.52 9.44
CA SER A 353 11.39 0.23 10.80
C SER A 353 11.63 -1.26 11.05
N GLU A 354 10.91 -2.13 10.35
CA GLU A 354 11.04 -3.58 10.42
C GLU A 354 12.26 -4.12 9.66
N CYS A 355 12.87 -3.31 8.79
CA CYS A 355 13.96 -3.76 7.92
C CYS A 355 15.22 -2.89 8.03
N ARG A 356 15.10 -1.57 7.88
CA ARG A 356 16.20 -0.59 7.96
C ARG A 356 15.84 0.58 8.90
N PRO A 357 15.59 0.33 10.19
CA PRO A 357 15.19 1.38 11.12
C PRO A 357 16.27 2.46 11.25
N GLN A 358 15.84 3.71 11.32
CA GLN A 358 16.73 4.85 11.55
C GLN A 358 16.57 5.45 12.95
N TRP A 359 15.58 5.00 13.75
CA TRP A 359 15.27 5.54 15.07
C TRP A 359 16.35 5.40 16.16
N GLY A 360 17.44 4.66 15.91
CA GLY A 360 18.52 4.42 16.90
C GLY A 360 18.98 2.97 17.02
N ALA A 361 18.31 2.06 16.30
CA ALA A 361 18.66 0.64 16.22
C ALA A 361 20.09 0.42 15.70
N THR A 362 21.04 0.11 16.58
CA THR A 362 22.49 -0.02 16.24
C THR A 362 22.84 -1.14 15.28
N TRP A 363 21.91 -2.07 15.05
CA TRP A 363 22.06 -3.16 14.09
C TRP A 363 21.68 -2.77 12.66
N SER A 364 21.01 -1.62 12.47
CA SER A 364 20.58 -1.15 11.15
C SER A 364 21.73 -0.46 10.41
N GLU A 365 21.86 -0.73 9.12
CA GLU A 365 22.81 -0.03 8.24
C GLU A 365 22.46 1.45 8.04
N TRP A 366 21.20 1.84 8.30
CA TRP A 366 20.73 3.23 8.22
C TRP A 366 20.58 3.87 9.61
N CYS A 367 21.17 3.26 10.64
CA CYS A 367 21.06 3.74 12.01
C CYS A 367 21.49 5.21 12.14
N ARG A 368 20.60 6.04 12.70
CA ARG A 368 20.96 7.35 13.25
C ARG A 368 21.15 7.17 14.74
N LYS A 369 22.38 7.37 15.24
CA LYS A 369 22.72 7.12 16.65
C LYS A 369 21.80 7.86 17.65
N GLU A 370 21.40 9.08 17.32
CA GLU A 370 20.52 9.93 18.14
C GLU A 370 19.06 9.90 17.63
N GLY A 371 18.72 8.95 16.76
CA GLY A 371 17.45 8.87 16.05
C GLY A 371 17.14 10.18 15.31
N TYR A 372 15.96 10.74 15.60
CA TYR A 372 15.48 12.01 15.06
C TYR A 372 15.64 13.19 16.04
N GLY A 373 16.47 13.03 17.07
CA GLY A 373 16.73 14.05 18.08
C GLY A 373 15.50 14.37 18.92
N LYS A 374 14.96 15.59 18.77
CA LYS A 374 13.81 16.11 19.52
C LYS A 374 12.47 15.97 18.78
N HIS A 375 12.49 15.44 17.57
CA HIS A 375 11.32 15.36 16.69
C HIS A 375 10.52 14.10 16.97
N ASP A 376 9.20 14.23 16.87
CA ASP A 376 8.29 13.09 17.00
C ASP A 376 8.45 12.16 15.79
N TRP A 377 8.26 10.87 16.00
CA TRP A 377 8.37 9.88 14.94
C TRP A 377 7.40 8.72 15.09
N ALA A 378 7.18 8.00 13.99
CA ALA A 378 6.33 6.82 13.91
C ALA A 378 7.14 5.59 13.50
N TYR A 379 6.93 4.48 14.21
CA TYR A 379 7.46 3.16 13.85
C TYR A 379 6.60 2.58 12.73
N CYS A 380 7.09 2.65 11.49
CA CYS A 380 6.32 2.24 10.32
C CYS A 380 6.80 0.91 9.74
N MET A 381 5.86 0.13 9.23
CA MET A 381 6.11 -1.06 8.42
C MET A 381 5.92 -0.72 6.94
N LEU A 382 6.98 -0.91 6.14
CA LEU A 382 6.95 -0.74 4.69
C LEU A 382 6.32 -1.97 4.04
N LEU A 383 6.82 -3.17 4.37
CA LEU A 383 6.41 -4.50 3.88
C LEU A 383 6.49 -4.71 2.36
N ASN A 384 5.81 -3.89 1.56
CA ASN A 384 5.58 -4.10 0.15
C ASN A 384 6.24 -3.00 -0.70
N PHE A 385 6.88 -3.43 -1.79
CA PHE A 385 7.49 -2.59 -2.81
C PHE A 385 6.84 -2.92 -4.17
N GLY A 386 6.53 -1.89 -4.96
CA GLY A 386 5.91 -2.03 -6.30
C GLY A 386 4.48 -2.55 -6.34
N GLY A 387 3.85 -2.84 -5.19
CA GLY A 387 2.64 -3.69 -5.17
C GLY A 387 2.95 -5.12 -5.59
N ASN A 388 4.19 -5.59 -5.45
CA ASN A 388 4.61 -6.90 -5.92
C ASN A 388 3.87 -8.01 -5.17
N VAL A 389 3.45 -9.04 -5.92
CA VAL A 389 2.70 -10.18 -5.38
C VAL A 389 3.68 -11.23 -4.86
N GLY A 390 3.46 -11.68 -3.62
CA GLY A 390 4.23 -12.73 -2.99
C GLY A 390 4.11 -12.71 -1.47
N LEU A 391 4.34 -13.86 -0.84
CA LEU A 391 4.28 -13.97 0.62
C LEU A 391 5.54 -13.36 1.22
N HIS A 392 5.39 -12.43 2.16
CA HIS A 392 6.52 -11.81 2.83
C HIS A 392 6.17 -11.24 4.18
N GLY A 393 7.13 -11.27 5.10
CA GLY A 393 7.03 -10.62 6.38
C GLY A 393 8.32 -10.70 7.18
N LYS A 394 8.33 -9.94 8.28
CA LYS A 394 9.36 -9.94 9.32
C LYS A 394 8.70 -9.96 10.69
N MET A 395 7.86 -10.97 10.95
CA MET A 395 6.96 -10.98 12.11
C MET A 395 7.69 -10.76 13.43
N ASP A 396 8.76 -11.51 13.71
CA ASP A 396 9.47 -11.38 14.99
C ASP A 396 10.13 -10.01 15.12
N ILE A 397 10.76 -9.51 14.05
CA ILE A 397 11.44 -8.19 14.04
C ILE A 397 10.46 -7.04 14.18
N LEU A 398 9.28 -7.14 13.56
CA LEU A 398 8.22 -6.16 13.68
C LEU A 398 7.70 -6.08 15.12
N ILE A 399 7.43 -7.25 15.74
CA ILE A 399 6.95 -7.33 17.12
C ILE A 399 8.01 -6.81 18.08
N ASP A 400 9.20 -7.43 18.10
CA ASP A 400 10.27 -7.08 19.04
C ASP A 400 10.75 -5.65 18.81
N GLY A 401 10.91 -5.24 17.55
CA GLY A 401 11.40 -3.91 17.19
C GLY A 401 10.51 -2.77 17.70
N TYR A 402 9.18 -2.95 17.69
CA TYR A 402 8.26 -1.97 18.28
C TYR A 402 8.43 -1.85 19.80
N TYR A 403 8.48 -2.97 20.52
CA TYR A 403 8.65 -2.96 21.97
C TYR A 403 10.04 -2.48 22.38
N ASP A 404 11.07 -2.79 21.61
CA ASP A 404 12.44 -2.29 21.81
C ASP A 404 12.50 -0.78 21.60
N ALA A 405 11.93 -0.25 20.50
CA ALA A 405 11.86 1.18 20.25
C ALA A 405 11.10 1.95 21.34
N LYS A 406 10.00 1.35 21.85
CA LYS A 406 9.22 1.92 22.95
C LYS A 406 10.00 1.92 24.29
N ALA A 407 10.81 0.89 24.54
CA ALA A 407 11.62 0.77 25.75
C ALA A 407 12.93 1.57 25.70
N ASP A 408 13.38 1.95 24.50
CA ASP A 408 14.61 2.72 24.31
C ASP A 408 14.53 4.09 25.03
N ALA A 409 15.59 4.42 25.77
CA ALA A 409 15.62 5.61 26.62
C ALA A 409 15.62 6.93 25.85
N GLN A 410 15.96 6.92 24.56
CA GLN A 410 15.97 8.10 23.70
C GLN A 410 14.83 8.05 22.68
N ALA A 411 14.76 6.99 21.88
CA ALA A 411 13.77 6.85 20.82
C ALA A 411 12.34 6.77 21.38
N GLY A 412 12.15 6.10 22.52
CA GLY A 412 10.84 5.95 23.16
C GLY A 412 10.22 7.27 23.66
N LYS A 413 11.03 8.33 23.89
CA LYS A 413 10.52 9.65 24.35
C LYS A 413 9.68 10.36 23.28
N THR A 414 10.09 10.22 22.02
CA THR A 414 9.49 10.88 20.85
C THR A 414 8.80 9.90 19.91
N LEU A 415 8.71 8.61 20.26
CA LEU A 415 7.85 7.66 19.56
C LEU A 415 6.38 8.05 19.80
N LYS A 416 5.75 8.62 18.78
CA LYS A 416 4.35 9.09 18.80
C LYS A 416 3.45 8.34 17.83
N GLY A 417 4.00 7.49 16.97
CA GLY A 417 3.20 6.77 16.00
C GLY A 417 3.57 5.30 15.80
N VAL A 418 2.60 4.54 15.32
CA VAL A 418 2.82 3.30 14.56
C VAL A 418 2.22 3.53 13.17
N GLY A 419 2.82 2.99 12.11
CA GLY A 419 2.33 3.27 10.76
C GLY A 419 2.43 2.12 9.77
N MET A 420 1.61 2.19 8.73
CA MET A 420 1.74 1.39 7.51
C MET A 420 2.16 2.30 6.39
N THR A 421 3.27 1.97 5.74
CA THR A 421 3.84 2.76 4.66
C THR A 421 4.06 1.95 3.37
N PRO A 422 3.22 0.95 3.02
CA PRO A 422 3.47 0.09 1.87
C PRO A 422 3.43 0.83 0.54
N GLU A 423 4.25 0.43 -0.41
CA GLU A 423 4.11 0.94 -1.77
C GLU A 423 2.85 0.42 -2.46
N GLY A 424 2.42 -0.80 -2.15
CA GLY A 424 1.13 -1.34 -2.58
C GLY A 424 0.49 -2.21 -1.50
N ILE A 425 -0.84 -2.15 -1.42
CA ILE A 425 -1.70 -2.86 -0.45
C ILE A 425 -2.41 -4.04 -1.11
N GLU A 426 -3.41 -4.62 -0.43
CA GLU A 426 -4.22 -5.76 -0.92
C GLU A 426 -3.41 -7.07 -1.09
N ASN A 427 -2.37 -7.21 -0.28
CA ASN A 427 -1.52 -8.40 -0.15
C ASN A 427 -1.25 -8.67 1.34
N ASN A 428 -0.71 -9.83 1.69
CA ASN A 428 -0.19 -10.14 3.04
C ASN A 428 -1.02 -9.57 4.22
N PRO A 429 -2.35 -9.78 4.28
CA PRO A 429 -3.23 -9.09 5.22
C PRO A 429 -2.84 -9.31 6.69
N MET A 430 -2.26 -10.47 7.03
CA MET A 430 -1.77 -10.76 8.38
C MET A 430 -0.75 -9.74 8.90
N MET A 431 0.15 -9.24 8.04
CA MET A 431 1.19 -8.31 8.47
C MET A 431 0.58 -6.94 8.83
N TYR A 432 -0.42 -6.49 8.07
CA TYR A 432 -1.15 -5.24 8.32
C TYR A 432 -2.01 -5.32 9.59
N GLU A 433 -2.65 -6.47 9.84
CA GLU A 433 -3.32 -6.73 11.13
C GLU A 433 -2.33 -6.67 12.29
N LEU A 434 -1.18 -7.33 12.15
CA LEU A 434 -0.17 -7.42 13.21
C LEU A 434 0.33 -6.03 13.62
N VAL A 435 0.78 -5.21 12.66
CA VAL A 435 1.33 -3.88 12.96
C VAL A 435 0.29 -2.94 13.61
N MET A 436 -0.97 -3.01 13.17
CA MET A 436 -2.03 -2.15 13.71
C MET A 436 -2.52 -2.61 15.10
N GLU A 437 -2.23 -3.84 15.52
CA GLU A 437 -2.53 -4.32 16.86
C GLU A 437 -1.44 -4.02 17.90
N LEU A 438 -0.19 -3.81 17.48
CA LEU A 438 0.94 -3.48 18.38
C LEU A 438 0.60 -2.39 19.41
N PRO A 439 0.04 -1.22 19.04
CA PRO A 439 -0.26 -0.17 20.02
C PRO A 439 -1.38 -0.54 21.01
N TRP A 440 -2.23 -1.53 20.69
CA TRP A 440 -3.34 -1.98 21.55
C TRP A 440 -2.96 -3.14 22.48
N ARG A 441 -1.76 -3.70 22.30
CA ARG A 441 -1.21 -4.79 23.11
C ARG A 441 -0.16 -4.24 24.07
N ALA A 442 -0.54 -4.09 25.33
CA ALA A 442 0.31 -3.50 26.37
C ALA A 442 1.62 -4.29 26.57
N GLU A 443 1.52 -5.61 26.56
CA GLU A 443 2.63 -6.54 26.79
C GLU A 443 3.15 -7.14 25.48
N ARG A 444 4.46 -7.38 25.44
CA ARG A 444 5.12 -8.12 24.36
C ARG A 444 4.52 -9.53 24.25
N PHE A 445 4.31 -10.00 23.03
CA PHE A 445 3.74 -11.31 22.71
C PHE A 445 4.60 -12.03 21.68
N THR A 446 4.35 -13.32 21.43
CA THR A 446 5.09 -14.09 20.42
C THR A 446 4.27 -14.23 19.14
N ARG A 447 4.98 -14.42 18.02
CA ARG A 447 4.37 -14.74 16.72
C ARG A 447 3.42 -15.92 16.82
N GLU A 448 3.82 -17.00 17.49
CA GLU A 448 3.04 -18.25 17.55
C GLU A 448 1.67 -18.01 18.18
N ALA A 449 1.65 -17.35 19.35
CA ALA A 449 0.43 -17.05 20.07
C ALA A 449 -0.50 -16.12 19.28
N TRP A 450 0.07 -15.14 18.56
CA TRP A 450 -0.71 -14.23 17.72
C TRP A 450 -1.29 -14.94 16.49
N LEU A 451 -0.52 -15.82 15.84
CA LEU A 451 -0.98 -16.59 14.68
C LEU A 451 -2.12 -17.54 15.04
N ASP A 452 -2.09 -18.15 16.22
CA ASP A 452 -3.17 -19.05 16.65
C ASP A 452 -4.53 -18.32 16.74
N ASP A 453 -4.53 -17.10 17.27
CA ASP A 453 -5.74 -16.27 17.30
C ASP A 453 -6.12 -15.76 15.90
N TYR A 454 -5.12 -15.37 15.09
CA TYR A 454 -5.33 -14.90 13.72
C TYR A 454 -6.03 -15.95 12.85
N VAL A 455 -5.63 -17.23 12.93
CA VAL A 455 -6.24 -18.32 12.16
C VAL A 455 -7.72 -18.49 12.52
N PHE A 456 -8.05 -18.40 13.81
CA PHE A 456 -9.45 -18.43 14.25
C PHE A 456 -10.24 -17.24 13.72
N ALA A 457 -9.71 -16.02 13.87
CA ALA A 457 -10.36 -14.81 13.37
C ALA A 457 -10.60 -14.89 11.86
N ARG A 458 -9.59 -15.36 11.12
CA ARG A 458 -9.60 -15.39 9.65
C ARG A 458 -10.59 -16.38 9.07
N TYR A 459 -10.72 -17.56 9.67
CA TYR A 459 -11.53 -18.66 9.12
C TYR A 459 -12.79 -19.00 9.91
N GLY A 460 -12.96 -18.42 11.10
CA GLY A 460 -14.12 -18.63 11.97
C GLY A 460 -14.16 -20.01 12.64
N ALA A 461 -13.10 -20.80 12.54
CA ALA A 461 -13.01 -22.15 13.08
C ALA A 461 -11.61 -22.46 13.60
N GLN A 462 -11.56 -23.25 14.68
CA GLN A 462 -10.32 -23.81 15.22
C GLN A 462 -9.97 -25.07 14.43
N ASP A 463 -8.88 -25.03 13.67
CA ASP A 463 -8.42 -26.15 12.85
C ASP A 463 -6.90 -26.32 12.99
N GLU A 464 -6.48 -27.47 13.52
CA GLU A 464 -5.08 -27.77 13.79
C GLU A 464 -4.22 -27.89 12.52
N THR A 465 -4.84 -28.23 11.40
CA THR A 465 -4.16 -28.33 10.09
C THR A 465 -3.85 -26.93 9.56
N LEU A 466 -4.81 -26.00 9.66
CA LEU A 466 -4.60 -24.61 9.29
C LEU A 466 -3.63 -23.91 10.23
N LYS A 467 -3.73 -24.13 11.55
CA LYS A 467 -2.72 -23.65 12.50
C LYS A 467 -1.33 -24.14 12.10
N ARG A 468 -1.17 -25.44 11.82
CA ARG A 468 0.13 -25.97 11.38
C ARG A 468 0.64 -25.30 10.10
N ALA A 469 -0.22 -25.08 9.10
CA ALA A 469 0.16 -24.40 7.87
C ALA A 469 0.65 -22.97 8.14
N TRP A 470 -0.09 -22.19 8.95
CA TRP A 470 0.29 -20.84 9.31
C TRP A 470 1.54 -20.76 10.19
N GLN A 471 1.76 -21.72 11.10
CA GLN A 471 2.99 -21.78 11.88
C GLN A 471 4.21 -22.09 10.98
N LEU A 472 4.07 -22.91 9.93
CA LEU A 472 5.12 -23.14 8.94
C LEU A 472 5.43 -21.86 8.15
N LEU A 473 4.40 -21.18 7.65
CA LEU A 473 4.57 -19.92 6.90
C LEU A 473 5.17 -18.82 7.80
N GLY A 474 4.68 -18.72 9.03
CA GLY A 474 5.11 -17.80 10.07
C GLY A 474 6.55 -18.00 10.51
N ALA A 475 7.03 -19.24 10.60
CA ALA A 475 8.43 -19.53 10.92
C ALA A 475 9.37 -19.41 9.71
N GLY A 476 8.85 -19.59 8.50
CA GLY A 476 9.58 -19.52 7.23
C GLY A 476 9.43 -18.19 6.51
N ILE A 477 8.64 -18.18 5.44
CA ILE A 477 8.58 -17.07 4.48
C ILE A 477 8.12 -15.73 5.08
N TYR A 478 7.30 -15.74 6.14
CA TYR A 478 6.86 -14.54 6.86
C TYR A 478 7.82 -14.04 7.94
N ASN A 479 9.00 -14.65 8.08
CA ASN A 479 9.96 -14.25 9.10
C ASN A 479 11.36 -14.09 8.52
N SER A 480 11.48 -13.19 7.54
CA SER A 480 12.78 -12.82 7.01
C SER A 480 13.69 -12.31 8.15
N PRO A 481 14.90 -12.87 8.28
CA PRO A 481 15.77 -12.57 9.40
C PRO A 481 16.25 -11.11 9.37
N LYS A 482 16.67 -10.66 10.55
CA LYS A 482 17.06 -9.29 10.83
C LYS A 482 18.15 -8.74 9.91
N GLU A 483 19.10 -9.59 9.53
CA GLU A 483 20.28 -9.25 8.74
C GLU A 483 19.97 -9.05 7.26
N LEU A 484 18.79 -9.48 6.80
CA LEU A 484 18.40 -9.35 5.40
C LEU A 484 17.64 -8.06 5.17
N VAL A 485 18.16 -7.23 4.29
CA VAL A 485 17.62 -5.91 3.99
C VAL A 485 16.77 -5.89 2.71
N GLN A 486 16.18 -7.04 2.36
CA GLN A 486 15.43 -7.21 1.12
C GLN A 486 14.23 -6.26 1.04
N GLN A 487 13.93 -5.82 -0.18
CA GLN A 487 12.84 -4.91 -0.49
C GLN A 487 11.61 -5.69 -0.93
N GLY A 488 10.85 -6.14 0.07
CA GLY A 488 9.58 -6.84 -0.12
C GLY A 488 9.75 -8.34 -0.34
N THR A 489 8.82 -8.92 -1.10
CA THR A 489 8.71 -10.37 -1.27
C THR A 489 9.89 -10.99 -2.02
N HIS A 490 10.08 -12.29 -1.79
CA HIS A 490 10.88 -13.08 -2.71
C HIS A 490 10.14 -13.15 -4.06
N GLU A 491 10.75 -12.56 -5.09
CA GLU A 491 10.11 -12.37 -6.38
C GLU A 491 9.96 -13.69 -7.15
N SER A 492 8.86 -13.81 -7.89
CA SER A 492 8.56 -15.01 -8.68
C SER A 492 9.44 -15.10 -9.91
N VAL A 493 10.04 -16.28 -10.12
CA VAL A 493 10.84 -16.56 -11.32
C VAL A 493 10.02 -16.40 -12.59
N PHE A 494 8.70 -16.62 -12.53
CA PHE A 494 7.82 -16.44 -13.69
C PHE A 494 7.79 -15.00 -14.16
N CYS A 495 7.84 -14.04 -13.23
CA CYS A 495 7.82 -12.61 -13.54
C CYS A 495 9.17 -12.05 -14.03
N ALA A 496 10.26 -12.82 -13.98
CA ALA A 496 11.57 -12.31 -14.36
C ALA A 496 11.70 -12.10 -15.88
N ARG A 497 12.56 -11.16 -16.28
CA ARG A 497 13.16 -11.26 -17.61
C ARG A 497 14.01 -12.53 -17.66
N PRO A 498 13.75 -13.43 -18.64
CA PRO A 498 14.43 -14.71 -18.70
C PRO A 498 15.96 -14.60 -18.83
N GLY A 499 16.65 -15.54 -18.20
CA GLY A 499 18.09 -15.72 -18.27
C GLY A 499 18.47 -17.14 -17.85
N LEU A 500 19.74 -17.51 -18.07
CA LEU A 500 20.28 -18.77 -17.52
C LEU A 500 20.45 -18.68 -16.00
N GLU A 501 20.79 -17.50 -15.49
CA GLU A 501 20.83 -17.21 -14.07
C GLU A 501 19.79 -16.13 -13.77
N VAL A 502 18.64 -16.57 -13.25
CA VAL A 502 17.59 -15.67 -12.78
C VAL A 502 17.59 -15.71 -11.27
N TYR A 503 17.91 -14.56 -10.67
CA TYR A 503 17.73 -14.38 -9.25
C TYR A 503 16.57 -13.42 -9.01
N GLN A 504 16.73 -12.14 -9.33
CA GLN A 504 15.72 -11.10 -9.14
C GLN A 504 14.94 -10.74 -10.41
N VAL A 505 13.74 -10.19 -10.23
CA VAL A 505 12.86 -9.64 -11.25
C VAL A 505 13.13 -8.14 -11.39
N SER A 506 13.06 -7.40 -10.28
CA SER A 506 13.26 -5.96 -10.24
C SER A 506 14.71 -5.58 -9.89
N SER A 507 15.10 -4.34 -10.20
CA SER A 507 16.50 -3.88 -10.04
C SER A 507 16.95 -3.78 -8.58
N TRP A 508 16.03 -3.57 -7.64
CA TRP A 508 16.35 -3.25 -6.23
C TRP A 508 15.78 -4.26 -5.22
N SER A 509 15.34 -5.44 -5.65
CA SER A 509 14.76 -6.45 -4.75
C SER A 509 15.68 -6.80 -3.57
N GLU A 510 17.01 -6.89 -3.81
CA GLU A 510 18.00 -7.27 -2.80
C GLU A 510 17.71 -8.60 -2.06
N MET A 511 16.79 -9.43 -2.58
CA MET A 511 16.35 -10.64 -1.91
C MET A 511 17.47 -11.66 -1.75
N LYS A 512 17.35 -12.51 -0.71
CA LYS A 512 18.25 -13.63 -0.46
C LYS A 512 17.43 -14.87 -0.05
N ASP A 513 17.99 -16.06 -0.23
CA ASP A 513 17.36 -17.30 0.23
C ASP A 513 17.44 -17.35 1.78
N TYR A 514 16.30 -17.38 2.47
CA TYR A 514 16.24 -17.43 3.95
C TYR A 514 15.26 -18.42 4.54
N TYR A 515 14.41 -19.03 3.71
CA TYR A 515 13.43 -20.02 4.10
C TYR A 515 13.59 -21.27 3.23
N GLN A 516 13.02 -22.39 3.66
CA GLN A 516 13.04 -23.61 2.86
C GLN A 516 11.80 -23.64 1.95
N PRO A 517 11.95 -23.67 0.60
CA PRO A 517 10.79 -23.73 -0.31
C PRO A 517 9.82 -24.90 -0.02
N LYS A 518 10.34 -26.00 0.53
CA LYS A 518 9.55 -27.16 0.94
C LYS A 518 8.53 -26.86 2.04
N GLU A 519 8.79 -25.89 2.92
CA GLU A 519 7.85 -25.50 3.98
C GLU A 519 6.62 -24.80 3.40
N VAL A 520 6.81 -23.98 2.36
CA VAL A 520 5.70 -23.37 1.62
C VAL A 520 4.89 -24.42 0.87
N MET A 521 5.56 -25.38 0.22
CA MET A 521 4.89 -26.49 -0.47
C MET A 521 4.09 -27.37 0.51
N GLU A 522 4.60 -27.59 1.71
CA GLU A 522 3.89 -28.33 2.76
C GLU A 522 2.70 -27.53 3.31
N ALA A 523 2.85 -26.22 3.52
CA ALA A 523 1.72 -25.36 3.91
C ALA A 523 0.60 -25.38 2.84
N ALA A 524 0.96 -25.31 1.56
CA ALA A 524 0.01 -25.44 0.46
C ALA A 524 -0.69 -26.81 0.47
N ARG A 525 0.04 -27.91 0.69
CA ARG A 525 -0.54 -29.26 0.83
C ARG A 525 -1.56 -29.33 1.97
N LEU A 526 -1.21 -28.77 3.14
CA LEU A 526 -2.09 -28.75 4.32
C LEU A 526 -3.38 -27.97 4.01
N MET A 527 -3.28 -26.79 3.40
CA MET A 527 -4.46 -26.00 3.00
C MET A 527 -5.31 -26.73 1.96
N VAL A 528 -4.71 -27.33 0.92
CA VAL A 528 -5.43 -28.13 -0.10
C VAL A 528 -6.16 -29.31 0.55
N SER A 529 -5.57 -29.95 1.56
CA SER A 529 -6.15 -31.13 2.22
C SER A 529 -7.46 -30.86 2.97
N VAL A 530 -7.67 -29.62 3.41
CA VAL A 530 -8.91 -29.18 4.09
C VAL A 530 -9.80 -28.32 3.20
N ALA A 531 -9.44 -28.10 1.94
CA ALA A 531 -10.06 -27.05 1.13
C ALA A 531 -11.57 -27.23 0.89
N ASP A 532 -12.08 -28.47 0.84
CA ASP A 532 -13.52 -28.70 0.72
C ASP A 532 -14.31 -28.24 1.96
N GLN A 533 -13.72 -28.33 3.16
CA GLN A 533 -14.36 -27.91 4.42
C GLN A 533 -14.60 -26.40 4.46
N TYR A 534 -13.76 -25.63 3.76
CA TYR A 534 -13.77 -24.18 3.76
C TYR A 534 -14.29 -23.56 2.46
N ARG A 535 -14.87 -24.37 1.56
CA ARG A 535 -15.51 -23.87 0.34
C ARG A 535 -16.59 -22.83 0.68
N GLY A 536 -16.53 -21.67 0.04
CA GLY A 536 -17.38 -20.51 0.33
C GLY A 536 -16.89 -19.60 1.46
N ASN A 537 -15.82 -19.97 2.18
CA ASN A 537 -15.12 -19.05 3.07
C ASN A 537 -14.15 -18.21 2.25
N ASN A 538 -14.55 -16.97 1.97
CA ASN A 538 -13.80 -16.06 1.10
C ASN A 538 -12.35 -15.77 1.57
N ASN A 539 -12.08 -15.74 2.88
CA ASN A 539 -10.72 -15.54 3.39
C ASN A 539 -9.85 -16.76 3.16
N PHE A 540 -10.40 -17.96 3.40
CA PHE A 540 -9.69 -19.21 3.11
C PHE A 540 -9.43 -19.38 1.61
N GLU A 541 -10.42 -19.09 0.76
CA GLU A 541 -10.26 -19.21 -0.70
C GLU A 541 -9.18 -18.28 -1.25
N TYR A 542 -9.08 -17.06 -0.71
CA TYR A 542 -7.98 -16.14 -1.05
C TYR A 542 -6.62 -16.74 -0.66
N ASP A 543 -6.47 -17.20 0.59
CA ASP A 543 -5.20 -17.74 1.07
C ASP A 543 -4.80 -19.04 0.39
N LEU A 544 -5.77 -19.92 0.11
CA LEU A 544 -5.53 -21.16 -0.62
C LEU A 544 -4.88 -20.85 -1.99
N VAL A 545 -5.43 -19.87 -2.70
CA VAL A 545 -4.91 -19.45 -4.00
C VAL A 545 -3.53 -18.78 -3.85
N ASP A 546 -3.34 -17.88 -2.88
CA ASP A 546 -2.06 -17.16 -2.72
C ASP A 546 -0.92 -18.08 -2.24
N VAL A 547 -1.20 -18.98 -1.29
CA VAL A 547 -0.21 -19.93 -0.77
C VAL A 547 0.14 -20.99 -1.82
N LEU A 548 -0.86 -21.51 -2.55
CA LEU A 548 -0.58 -22.43 -3.66
C LEU A 548 0.16 -21.73 -4.80
N ARG A 549 -0.17 -20.46 -5.11
CA ARG A 549 0.59 -19.65 -6.05
C ARG A 549 2.05 -19.59 -5.66
N GLN A 550 2.35 -19.25 -4.40
CA GLN A 550 3.73 -19.23 -3.91
C GLN A 550 4.40 -20.60 -4.09
N ALA A 551 3.74 -21.70 -3.72
CA ALA A 551 4.29 -23.04 -3.86
C ALA A 551 4.62 -23.40 -5.31
N VAL A 552 3.77 -23.04 -6.27
CA VAL A 552 4.02 -23.24 -7.70
C VAL A 552 5.19 -22.37 -8.19
N ALA A 553 5.30 -21.12 -7.72
CA ALA A 553 6.45 -20.26 -8.01
C ALA A 553 7.77 -20.83 -7.46
N GLU A 554 7.75 -21.43 -6.26
CA GLU A 554 8.89 -22.14 -5.69
C GLU A 554 9.29 -23.37 -6.53
N LYS A 555 8.31 -24.14 -7.02
CA LYS A 555 8.56 -25.24 -7.96
C LYS A 555 9.15 -24.73 -9.27
N GLY A 556 8.65 -23.61 -9.79
CA GLY A 556 9.18 -22.91 -10.95
C GLY A 556 10.65 -22.57 -10.77
N ARG A 557 11.05 -22.03 -9.60
CA ARG A 557 12.45 -21.68 -9.31
C ARG A 557 13.37 -22.90 -9.35
N LEU A 558 12.94 -24.02 -8.80
CA LEU A 558 13.69 -25.28 -8.87
C LEU A 558 13.81 -25.79 -10.32
N LEU A 559 12.73 -25.69 -11.09
CA LEU A 559 12.72 -26.15 -12.48
C LEU A 559 13.55 -25.24 -13.40
N GLN A 560 13.58 -23.93 -13.18
CA GLN A 560 14.44 -23.01 -13.94
C GLN A 560 15.92 -23.38 -13.79
N LYS A 561 16.37 -23.75 -12.58
CA LYS A 561 17.73 -24.25 -12.34
C LYS A 561 18.03 -25.52 -13.16
N ALA A 562 17.04 -26.42 -13.28
CA ALA A 562 17.18 -27.63 -14.10
C ALA A 562 17.22 -27.32 -15.61
N VAL A 563 16.42 -26.37 -16.09
CA VAL A 563 16.47 -25.88 -17.48
C VAL A 563 17.87 -25.34 -17.81
N SER A 564 18.42 -24.48 -16.95
CA SER A 564 19.76 -23.92 -17.14
C SER A 564 20.85 -24.99 -17.12
N ALA A 565 20.78 -25.94 -16.19
CA ALA A 565 21.72 -27.05 -16.13
C ALA A 565 21.69 -27.92 -17.40
N ALA A 566 20.49 -28.24 -17.91
CA ALA A 566 20.32 -29.02 -19.13
C ALA A 566 20.88 -28.30 -20.36
N TYR A 567 20.61 -26.99 -20.50
CA TYR A 567 21.18 -26.17 -21.56
C TYR A 567 22.71 -26.15 -21.52
N LEU A 568 23.30 -25.89 -20.33
CA LEU A 568 24.75 -25.84 -20.15
C LEU A 568 25.43 -27.19 -20.40
N ALA A 569 24.75 -28.30 -20.15
CA ALA A 569 25.23 -29.64 -20.44
C ALA A 569 25.09 -30.03 -21.93
N GLY A 570 24.40 -29.23 -22.74
CA GLY A 570 24.09 -29.57 -24.13
C GLY A 570 23.05 -30.69 -24.29
N ASP A 571 22.31 -31.02 -23.23
CA ASP A 571 21.31 -32.08 -23.22
C ASP A 571 19.99 -31.57 -23.82
N GLN A 572 19.87 -31.68 -25.14
CA GLN A 572 18.70 -31.21 -25.88
C GLN A 572 17.38 -31.86 -25.41
N PRO A 573 17.27 -33.20 -25.25
CA PRO A 573 16.05 -33.82 -24.74
C PRO A 573 15.65 -33.32 -23.36
N LEU A 574 16.60 -33.22 -22.42
CA LEU A 574 16.29 -32.75 -21.07
C LEU A 574 15.93 -31.27 -21.06
N PHE A 575 16.62 -30.44 -21.85
CA PHE A 575 16.31 -29.02 -22.00
C PHE A 575 14.88 -28.82 -22.54
N GLN A 576 14.51 -29.55 -23.58
CA GLN A 576 13.15 -29.49 -24.15
C GLN A 576 12.11 -29.87 -23.09
N LEU A 577 12.27 -31.02 -22.44
CA LEU A 577 11.34 -31.47 -21.41
C LEU A 577 11.20 -30.47 -20.24
N ALA A 578 12.32 -29.97 -19.72
CA ALA A 578 12.33 -29.05 -18.59
C ALA A 578 11.74 -27.68 -18.94
N SER A 579 12.03 -27.17 -20.14
CA SER A 579 11.52 -25.87 -20.60
C SER A 579 10.02 -25.91 -20.90
N GLU A 580 9.52 -26.98 -21.53
CA GLU A 580 8.09 -27.20 -21.74
C GLU A 580 7.35 -27.31 -20.41
N ARG A 581 7.91 -28.06 -19.45
CA ARG A 581 7.34 -28.18 -18.11
C ARG A 581 7.33 -26.84 -17.37
N PHE A 582 8.34 -25.98 -17.57
CA PHE A 582 8.37 -24.65 -16.95
C PHE A 582 7.28 -23.74 -17.50
N LEU A 583 7.09 -23.71 -18.82
CA LEU A 583 5.99 -22.96 -19.44
C LEU A 583 4.63 -23.48 -18.97
N HIS A 584 4.50 -24.81 -18.82
CA HIS A 584 3.29 -25.41 -18.29
C HIS A 584 2.99 -24.98 -16.84
N LEU A 585 4.00 -24.79 -16.00
CA LEU A 585 3.78 -24.23 -14.66
C LEU A 585 3.22 -22.79 -14.70
N ILE A 586 3.64 -21.98 -15.69
CA ILE A 586 3.06 -20.64 -15.90
C ILE A 586 1.59 -20.75 -16.29
N ASP A 587 1.24 -21.67 -17.18
CA ASP A 587 -0.16 -21.89 -17.59
C ASP A 587 -1.04 -22.37 -16.40
N LEU A 588 -0.53 -23.26 -15.56
CA LEU A 588 -1.23 -23.72 -14.35
C LEU A 588 -1.39 -22.59 -13.32
N GLN A 589 -0.34 -21.78 -13.14
CA GLN A 589 -0.39 -20.60 -12.28
C GLN A 589 -1.43 -19.59 -12.79
N ASP A 590 -1.44 -19.30 -14.09
CA ASP A 590 -2.42 -18.41 -14.71
C ASP A 590 -3.85 -18.93 -14.51
N LYS A 591 -4.08 -20.23 -14.71
CA LYS A 591 -5.36 -20.90 -14.47
C LYS A 591 -5.80 -20.80 -13.00
N LEU A 592 -4.89 -21.02 -12.04
CA LEU A 592 -5.18 -20.89 -10.62
C LEU A 592 -5.62 -19.47 -10.27
N LEU A 593 -4.83 -18.47 -10.69
CA LEU A 593 -5.06 -17.08 -10.39
C LEU A 593 -6.30 -16.51 -11.09
N ALA A 594 -6.72 -17.12 -12.21
CA ALA A 594 -7.95 -16.74 -12.90
C ALA A 594 -9.21 -16.93 -12.03
N THR A 595 -9.15 -17.74 -10.98
CA THR A 595 -10.28 -18.09 -10.09
C THR A 595 -10.64 -17.00 -9.07
N ARG A 596 -9.83 -15.93 -8.98
CA ARG A 596 -9.99 -14.85 -7.99
C ARG A 596 -9.75 -13.49 -8.66
N PRO A 597 -10.67 -12.51 -8.54
CA PRO A 597 -10.52 -11.21 -9.20
C PRO A 597 -9.28 -10.43 -8.75
N GLU A 598 -8.83 -10.64 -7.51
CA GLU A 598 -7.66 -9.98 -6.92
C GLU A 598 -6.35 -10.31 -7.66
N PHE A 599 -6.31 -11.45 -8.36
CA PHE A 599 -5.14 -11.94 -9.07
C PHE A 599 -5.29 -11.85 -10.60
N LYS A 600 -6.08 -10.90 -11.12
CA LYS A 600 -6.35 -10.75 -12.57
C LYS A 600 -5.98 -9.37 -13.09
N VAL A 601 -5.20 -9.32 -14.16
CA VAL A 601 -4.89 -8.06 -14.86
C VAL A 601 -6.15 -7.40 -15.45
N GLY A 602 -7.17 -8.21 -15.78
CA GLY A 602 -8.45 -7.72 -16.25
C GLY A 602 -9.20 -6.88 -15.23
N ALA A 603 -9.08 -7.17 -13.93
CA ALA A 603 -9.69 -6.35 -12.88
C ALA A 603 -9.02 -4.97 -12.79
N TRP A 604 -7.69 -4.92 -12.87
CA TRP A 604 -6.92 -3.67 -12.90
C TRP A 604 -7.23 -2.80 -14.12
N ILE A 605 -7.21 -3.40 -15.32
CA ILE A 605 -7.52 -2.70 -16.58
C ILE A 605 -8.99 -2.24 -16.59
N ALA A 606 -9.93 -3.07 -16.11
CA ALA A 606 -11.33 -2.69 -16.05
C ALA A 606 -11.56 -1.48 -15.15
N SER A 607 -10.91 -1.43 -13.97
CA SER A 607 -10.95 -0.27 -13.07
C SER A 607 -10.43 0.99 -13.76
N ALA A 608 -9.30 0.91 -14.47
CA ALA A 608 -8.75 2.05 -15.21
C ALA A 608 -9.71 2.56 -16.30
N ARG A 609 -10.24 1.65 -17.14
CA ARG A 609 -11.17 1.99 -18.22
C ARG A 609 -12.53 2.48 -17.69
N ALA A 610 -12.96 2.07 -16.50
CA ALA A 610 -14.21 2.52 -15.91
C ALA A 610 -14.20 4.03 -15.59
N LEU A 611 -13.01 4.63 -15.48
CA LEU A 611 -12.87 6.06 -15.18
C LEU A 611 -13.01 6.96 -16.41
N GLY A 612 -12.87 6.41 -17.62
CA GLY A 612 -12.96 7.17 -18.88
C GLY A 612 -14.39 7.29 -19.40
N HIS A 613 -14.75 8.47 -19.90
CA HIS A 613 -16.05 8.75 -20.52
C HIS A 613 -16.00 8.60 -22.05
N THR A 614 -14.84 8.79 -22.67
CA THR A 614 -14.63 8.60 -24.12
C THR A 614 -13.67 7.44 -24.40
N PRO A 615 -13.64 6.87 -25.62
CA PRO A 615 -12.65 5.86 -25.99
C PRO A 615 -11.20 6.30 -25.73
N GLU A 616 -10.87 7.55 -26.00
CA GLU A 616 -9.53 8.11 -25.84
C GLU A 616 -9.10 8.16 -24.37
N GLU A 617 -10.01 8.57 -23.49
CA GLU A 617 -9.75 8.57 -22.04
C GLU A 617 -9.56 7.15 -21.50
N LYS A 618 -10.41 6.21 -21.94
CA LYS A 618 -10.30 4.80 -21.54
C LYS A 618 -8.98 4.18 -21.99
N ASP A 619 -8.58 4.47 -23.22
CA ASP A 619 -7.33 3.95 -23.79
C ASP A 619 -6.10 4.57 -23.11
N LEU A 620 -6.13 5.87 -22.75
CA LEU A 620 -5.07 6.50 -21.95
C LEU A 620 -4.91 5.86 -20.58
N TYR A 621 -6.02 5.59 -19.88
CA TYR A 621 -5.98 5.00 -18.54
C TYR A 621 -5.57 3.53 -18.57
N GLU A 622 -6.01 2.77 -19.57
CA GLU A 622 -5.52 1.41 -19.79
C GLU A 622 -4.02 1.39 -20.10
N TRP A 623 -3.53 2.29 -20.94
CA TRP A 623 -2.09 2.39 -21.22
C TRP A 623 -1.30 2.68 -19.94
N ASN A 624 -1.74 3.63 -19.11
CA ASN A 624 -1.15 3.89 -17.79
C ASN A 624 -1.14 2.63 -16.91
N ALA A 625 -2.26 1.91 -16.86
CA ALA A 625 -2.42 0.69 -16.06
C ALA A 625 -1.47 -0.43 -16.50
N ARG A 626 -1.29 -0.61 -17.81
CA ARG A 626 -0.40 -1.63 -18.40
C ARG A 626 1.07 -1.29 -18.23
N VAL A 627 1.45 -0.05 -18.54
CA VAL A 627 2.84 0.41 -18.44
C VAL A 627 3.34 0.28 -17.00
N GLN A 628 2.55 0.74 -16.01
CA GLN A 628 2.98 0.74 -14.61
C GLN A 628 3.43 -0.64 -14.12
N VAL A 629 2.68 -1.70 -14.44
CA VAL A 629 2.94 -3.06 -13.95
C VAL A 629 3.92 -3.86 -14.82
N THR A 630 4.50 -3.25 -15.84
CA THR A 630 5.43 -3.91 -16.77
C THR A 630 6.70 -3.07 -17.01
N THR A 631 6.76 -2.29 -18.08
CA THR A 631 7.96 -1.53 -18.44
C THR A 631 8.21 -0.33 -17.54
N TRP A 632 7.17 0.11 -16.82
CA TRP A 632 7.06 1.30 -15.96
C TRP A 632 7.20 2.63 -16.72
N GLY A 633 8.15 2.68 -17.65
CA GLY A 633 8.49 3.82 -18.45
C GLY A 633 8.75 3.49 -19.90
N ASN A 634 9.24 4.50 -20.63
CA ASN A 634 9.82 4.31 -21.95
C ASN A 634 11.12 3.49 -21.86
N ARG A 635 11.68 3.14 -23.02
CA ARG A 635 12.92 2.34 -23.12
C ARG A 635 14.06 2.86 -22.24
N THR A 636 14.27 4.16 -22.20
CA THR A 636 15.37 4.76 -21.42
C THR A 636 15.15 4.52 -19.93
N ALA A 637 13.95 4.78 -19.42
CA ALA A 637 13.61 4.54 -18.01
C ALA A 637 13.59 3.04 -17.65
N ALA A 638 13.05 2.19 -18.52
CA ALA A 638 12.98 0.74 -18.31
C ALA A 638 14.36 0.08 -18.32
N GLU A 639 15.22 0.45 -19.27
CA GLU A 639 16.54 -0.16 -19.44
C GLU A 639 17.63 0.51 -18.61
N GLN A 640 17.83 1.82 -18.80
CA GLN A 640 18.91 2.59 -18.18
C GLN A 640 18.52 3.06 -16.77
N GLY A 641 17.26 3.45 -16.60
CA GLY A 641 16.71 3.81 -15.29
C GLY A 641 16.42 2.60 -14.38
N GLY A 642 16.39 1.38 -14.94
CA GLY A 642 16.20 0.15 -14.17
C GLY A 642 14.77 -0.13 -13.70
N LEU A 643 13.78 0.61 -14.20
CA LEU A 643 12.39 0.55 -13.70
C LEU A 643 11.55 -0.61 -14.27
N ARG A 644 12.07 -1.33 -15.27
CA ARG A 644 11.40 -2.51 -15.82
C ARG A 644 11.03 -3.50 -14.71
N ASP A 645 9.84 -4.05 -14.81
CA ASP A 645 9.27 -5.04 -13.89
C ASP A 645 9.32 -4.62 -12.41
N TYR A 646 9.53 -3.35 -12.07
CA TYR A 646 9.60 -2.90 -10.68
C TYR A 646 8.31 -3.22 -9.91
N ALA A 647 7.18 -3.00 -10.59
CA ALA A 647 5.84 -3.24 -10.09
C ALA A 647 5.21 -4.49 -10.73
N HIS A 648 5.99 -5.55 -10.93
CA HIS A 648 5.51 -6.80 -11.51
C HIS A 648 4.34 -7.40 -10.70
N LYS A 649 3.50 -8.19 -11.38
CA LYS A 649 2.34 -8.83 -10.76
C LYS A 649 2.23 -10.27 -11.22
N GLU A 650 2.13 -11.22 -10.28
CA GLU A 650 1.66 -12.56 -10.62
C GLU A 650 0.14 -12.52 -10.79
N TRP A 651 -0.31 -12.05 -11.96
CA TRP A 651 -1.71 -11.94 -12.32
C TRP A 651 -2.03 -12.79 -13.55
N SER A 652 -3.18 -13.46 -13.53
CA SER A 652 -3.75 -14.13 -14.70
C SER A 652 -3.96 -13.13 -15.85
N GLY A 653 -3.71 -13.59 -17.07
CA GLY A 653 -3.62 -12.79 -18.29
C GLY A 653 -2.22 -12.22 -18.50
N LEU A 654 -1.66 -11.55 -17.49
CA LEU A 654 -0.30 -10.99 -17.55
C LEU A 654 0.76 -12.10 -17.53
N LEU A 655 0.57 -13.13 -16.69
CA LEU A 655 1.41 -14.33 -16.67
C LEU A 655 1.49 -15.00 -18.03
N LYS A 656 0.35 -15.24 -18.68
CA LYS A 656 0.35 -15.88 -19.99
C LYS A 656 0.91 -14.99 -21.10
N ASP A 657 0.36 -13.79 -21.26
CA ASP A 657 0.57 -12.99 -22.48
C ASP A 657 1.80 -12.08 -22.43
N PHE A 658 2.34 -11.81 -21.24
CA PHE A 658 3.57 -11.03 -21.07
C PHE A 658 4.72 -11.91 -20.58
N TYR A 659 4.60 -12.50 -19.39
CA TYR A 659 5.68 -13.26 -18.78
C TYR A 659 6.00 -14.58 -19.49
N GLY A 660 4.97 -15.38 -19.78
CA GLY A 660 5.06 -16.65 -20.50
C GLY A 660 5.58 -16.47 -21.92
N MET A 661 5.15 -15.40 -22.59
CA MET A 661 5.71 -15.00 -23.89
C MET A 661 7.22 -14.76 -23.80
N ARG A 662 7.72 -13.99 -22.81
CA ARG A 662 9.16 -13.75 -22.64
C ARG A 662 9.93 -15.06 -22.47
N TRP A 663 9.47 -15.92 -21.55
CA TRP A 663 10.09 -17.22 -21.28
C TRP A 663 10.11 -18.11 -22.51
N LYS A 664 9.01 -18.15 -23.27
CA LYS A 664 8.94 -18.92 -24.50
C LYS A 664 9.96 -18.43 -25.54
N VAL A 665 10.04 -17.11 -25.78
CA VAL A 665 11.00 -16.54 -26.73
C VAL A 665 12.43 -16.87 -26.33
N PHE A 666 12.74 -16.82 -25.02
CA PHE A 666 14.05 -17.19 -24.50
C PHE A 666 14.37 -18.68 -24.69
N PHE A 667 13.45 -19.58 -24.34
CA PHE A 667 13.69 -21.02 -24.52
C PHE A 667 13.78 -21.42 -25.99
N ASP A 668 12.96 -20.84 -26.86
CA ASP A 668 13.08 -21.02 -28.32
C ASP A 668 14.44 -20.52 -28.84
N HIS A 669 14.98 -19.45 -28.23
CA HIS A 669 16.31 -18.94 -28.57
C HIS A 669 17.41 -19.90 -28.15
N LEU A 670 17.40 -20.39 -26.90
CA LEU A 670 18.34 -21.38 -26.40
C LEU A 670 18.28 -22.70 -27.19
N SER A 671 17.07 -23.18 -27.53
CA SER A 671 16.88 -24.37 -28.36
C SER A 671 17.58 -24.23 -29.71
N ARG A 672 17.45 -23.07 -30.38
CA ARG A 672 18.15 -22.77 -31.64
C ARG A 672 19.66 -22.77 -31.47
N GLN A 673 20.18 -22.26 -30.36
CA GLN A 673 21.62 -22.28 -30.08
C GLN A 673 22.13 -23.72 -29.89
N LEU A 674 21.39 -24.56 -29.16
CA LEU A 674 21.73 -25.98 -29.02
C LEU A 674 21.74 -26.72 -30.36
N ALA A 675 20.92 -26.30 -31.32
CA ALA A 675 20.90 -26.82 -32.69
C ALA A 675 22.00 -26.24 -33.60
N GLY A 676 22.94 -25.44 -33.07
CA GLY A 676 24.05 -24.84 -33.81
C GLY A 676 23.76 -23.45 -34.40
N GLY A 677 22.65 -22.82 -34.02
CA GLY A 677 22.31 -21.45 -34.40
C GLY A 677 23.19 -20.40 -33.71
N PRO A 678 23.25 -19.16 -34.24
CA PRO A 678 24.08 -18.10 -33.69
C PRO A 678 23.56 -17.60 -32.34
N ALA A 679 24.48 -17.21 -31.45
CA ALA A 679 24.15 -16.49 -30.24
C ALA A 679 23.79 -15.03 -30.57
N THR A 680 22.55 -14.64 -30.27
CA THR A 680 22.06 -13.27 -30.47
C THR A 680 21.49 -12.71 -29.18
N LYS A 681 21.63 -11.40 -28.96
CA LYS A 681 21.02 -10.74 -27.81
C LYS A 681 19.53 -10.53 -28.07
N ILE A 682 18.68 -10.90 -27.13
CA ILE A 682 17.26 -10.61 -27.16
C ILE A 682 17.05 -9.17 -26.69
N ASP A 683 16.34 -8.36 -27.48
CA ASP A 683 15.84 -7.05 -27.06
C ASP A 683 14.47 -7.23 -26.39
N PHE A 684 14.46 -7.45 -25.08
CA PHE A 684 13.24 -7.70 -24.33
C PHE A 684 12.26 -6.53 -24.38
N TYR A 685 12.72 -5.27 -24.31
CA TYR A 685 11.80 -4.14 -24.37
C TYR A 685 10.99 -4.10 -25.67
N ALA A 686 11.60 -4.48 -26.80
CA ALA A 686 10.87 -4.57 -28.08
C ALA A 686 9.78 -5.66 -28.10
N LEU A 687 9.86 -6.64 -27.20
CA LEU A 687 8.83 -7.66 -27.00
C LEU A 687 7.75 -7.21 -25.99
N GLU A 688 8.14 -6.37 -25.03
CA GLU A 688 7.31 -5.94 -23.90
C GLU A 688 6.44 -4.74 -24.23
N GLU A 689 7.00 -3.71 -24.88
CA GLU A 689 6.29 -2.48 -25.22
C GLU A 689 5.00 -2.72 -26.03
N PRO A 690 4.96 -3.63 -27.03
CA PRO A 690 3.73 -3.94 -27.74
C PRO A 690 2.57 -4.36 -26.83
N TRP A 691 2.83 -5.09 -25.73
CA TRP A 691 1.77 -5.48 -24.79
C TRP A 691 1.19 -4.28 -24.04
N THR A 692 2.00 -3.24 -23.80
CA THR A 692 1.54 -2.00 -23.16
C THR A 692 0.67 -1.14 -24.07
N LEU A 693 0.87 -1.25 -25.39
CA LEU A 693 0.13 -0.53 -26.43
C LEU A 693 -1.10 -1.32 -26.94
N ASP A 694 -1.17 -2.61 -26.64
CA ASP A 694 -2.28 -3.48 -26.99
C ASP A 694 -3.56 -3.11 -26.21
N LYS A 695 -4.71 -3.43 -26.79
CA LYS A 695 -6.06 -3.22 -26.25
C LYS A 695 -6.83 -4.54 -26.12
N LYS A 696 -6.13 -5.67 -26.17
CA LYS A 696 -6.71 -7.00 -25.92
C LYS A 696 -7.46 -7.00 -24.58
N PRO A 697 -8.76 -7.33 -24.56
CA PRO A 697 -9.53 -7.38 -23.32
C PRO A 697 -9.13 -8.61 -22.49
N TYR A 698 -9.15 -8.43 -21.17
CA TYR A 698 -8.97 -9.50 -20.18
C TYR A 698 -10.21 -9.60 -19.29
N PRO A 699 -10.69 -10.81 -18.96
CA PRO A 699 -11.80 -10.98 -18.02
C PRO A 699 -11.46 -10.39 -16.63
N ALA A 700 -12.37 -9.59 -16.07
CA ALA A 700 -12.22 -9.04 -14.72
C ALA A 700 -12.82 -9.94 -13.63
N ALA A 701 -13.86 -10.72 -13.97
CA ALA A 701 -14.52 -11.62 -13.04
C ALA A 701 -13.72 -12.91 -12.82
N ALA A 702 -13.90 -13.55 -11.66
CA ALA A 702 -13.39 -14.88 -11.39
C ALA A 702 -13.89 -15.92 -12.42
N GLU A 703 -13.03 -16.87 -12.76
CA GLU A 703 -13.31 -17.95 -13.69
C GLU A 703 -13.08 -19.30 -13.02
N GLY A 704 -14.09 -20.16 -13.01
CA GLY A 704 -14.04 -21.47 -12.35
C GLY A 704 -14.19 -21.40 -10.84
N ASP A 705 -14.12 -22.58 -10.21
CA ASP A 705 -14.18 -22.75 -8.77
C ASP A 705 -12.74 -22.87 -8.21
N CYS A 706 -12.36 -21.98 -7.30
CA CYS A 706 -10.98 -21.88 -6.81
C CYS A 706 -10.52 -23.15 -6.07
N VAL A 707 -11.39 -23.81 -5.29
CA VAL A 707 -11.02 -25.03 -4.54
C VAL A 707 -10.79 -26.20 -5.49
N THR A 708 -11.64 -26.34 -6.50
CA THR A 708 -11.49 -27.40 -7.52
C THR A 708 -10.22 -27.20 -8.32
N VAL A 709 -9.99 -25.98 -8.83
CA VAL A 709 -8.79 -25.66 -9.61
C VAL A 709 -7.51 -25.77 -8.77
N ALA A 710 -7.54 -25.35 -7.50
CA ALA A 710 -6.39 -25.49 -6.60
C ALA A 710 -5.98 -26.96 -6.41
N LYS A 711 -6.94 -27.88 -6.27
CA LYS A 711 -6.66 -29.31 -6.21
C LYS A 711 -6.07 -29.86 -7.50
N GLU A 712 -6.67 -29.52 -8.65
CA GLU A 712 -6.16 -29.93 -9.96
C GLU A 712 -4.71 -29.46 -10.17
N VAL A 713 -4.44 -28.18 -9.89
CA VAL A 713 -3.10 -27.60 -10.01
C VAL A 713 -2.13 -28.26 -9.03
N TYR A 714 -2.55 -28.51 -7.79
CA TYR A 714 -1.71 -29.20 -6.81
C TYR A 714 -1.31 -30.61 -7.28
N GLU A 715 -2.29 -31.43 -7.69
CA GLU A 715 -2.08 -32.79 -8.19
C GLU A 715 -1.20 -32.84 -9.44
N GLU A 716 -1.31 -31.83 -10.30
CA GLU A 716 -0.53 -31.77 -11.53
C GLU A 716 0.92 -31.34 -11.30
N VAL A 717 1.20 -30.54 -10.26
CA VAL A 717 2.52 -29.94 -9.99
C VAL A 717 3.39 -30.78 -9.04
N PHE A 718 2.79 -31.36 -8.00
CA PHE A 718 3.47 -32.02 -6.87
C PHE A 718 3.20 -33.52 -6.84
#